data_AF-A0A5C6V6A3-F1
#
_entry.id   AF-A0A5C6V6A3-F1
#
_cell.length_a   1.000
_cell.length_b   1.000
_cell.length_c   1.000
_cell.angle_alpha   90.00
_cell.angle_beta   90.00
_cell.angle_gamma   90.00
#
_symmetry.space_group_name_H-M   'P 1'
#
loop_
_entity.id
_entity.type
_entity.pdbx_description
1 polymer ?
#
loop_
_entity_poly.entity_id
_entity_poly.type
_entity_poly.pdbx_seq_one_letter_code
_entity_poly.pdbx_strand_id
1 'polypeptide(L)'
;MSDQPKKMNVVQLTFIVTVNMMGSGIIMLPTNMAKVGAISLLSWLVTAVGSLAIAYGFAEAGLLNQRAGGMAAYAEDGYGKDGYFQVFFLYFLSIAIANVAVASSALGYLAAFFPVLTSSPVATCVGVIALLWLTTVANFGGPKLTGRIGAVTVWGVILPVGFISIAGWFWFHGGTFAAAWNPKGVSLLEGMGSSISLTLWAFLGMESAVQNSSAVENPKRDVPLACMFGTLGAAVIYILSTAAIQGIVPNAELAASTGPFGLAFARMFNPAVGSIVMALAALACVGSLLGWQFTLAQTAKDAADSRMFPGIFGKANSMGAPIAGMVIMGVVQSLMALSTISPNLSEQFAALVNLAVVTNVLPYIISLSALFVMMRNAGTMPAKYRLNAIVTVIALAYSVYAIYASGKDAVLGGMLVMAIGYVIYGFMAFRFTAVTASGRAAAASAAAALAIAFLVLAGLLPRPAHADEPASAGAFGRIKQSGVINLGYIGDAQPFSYKDQTGRITGYTVALCQKIADAIKTESGLGTLKVNWVAVTPDARLRAVQDHRIDLLCGDADTLAARAGISFSIPVYPGGIGAVLRSDAPAGLKEVLSGASPAHPTWRAVPAQLISRQTISVVDGSPAQRWLGGKLGQFQITASVIPVSDVQSGVRRVLDRQSNVFFGERSLLLAVASSSPASGDLIVLDRHFTYLPVAIGMARGDDDLRLLVDRTLSRFFASSEFPALYTRWFGAADADTRNFFRLSALPE
;
A
#
# COMPACT_ATOMS: atom_id res chain seq x y z
N MET A 1 -54.84 7.01 -18.92
CA MET A 1 -54.41 6.15 -17.79
C MET A 1 -52.91 6.31 -17.66
N SER A 2 -52.46 7.00 -16.62
CA SER A 2 -51.04 7.31 -16.36
C SER A 2 -50.24 6.03 -16.15
N ASP A 3 -49.26 5.78 -17.03
CA ASP A 3 -48.24 4.74 -16.90
C ASP A 3 -47.57 4.86 -15.52
N GLN A 4 -47.94 3.99 -14.58
CA GLN A 4 -47.19 3.90 -13.34
C GLN A 4 -45.80 3.33 -13.66
N PRO A 5 -44.71 3.98 -13.24
CA PRO A 5 -43.37 3.42 -13.43
C PRO A 5 -43.30 2.05 -12.75
N LYS A 6 -42.74 1.07 -13.47
CA LYS A 6 -42.59 -0.32 -13.01
C LYS A 6 -41.55 -0.37 -11.87
N LYS A 7 -42.02 -0.21 -10.62
CA LYS A 7 -41.20 -0.19 -9.39
C LYS A 7 -40.87 -1.60 -8.86
N MET A 8 -39.92 -1.67 -7.93
CA MET A 8 -39.53 -2.89 -7.22
C MET A 8 -40.33 -3.10 -5.93
N ASN A 9 -40.59 -4.36 -5.59
CA ASN A 9 -41.18 -4.75 -4.31
C ASN A 9 -40.13 -4.99 -3.20
N VAL A 10 -40.57 -5.16 -1.95
CA VAL A 10 -39.69 -5.37 -0.78
C VAL A 10 -38.76 -6.57 -0.91
N VAL A 11 -39.22 -7.67 -1.52
CA VAL A 11 -38.42 -8.90 -1.67
C VAL A 11 -37.28 -8.65 -2.65
N GLN A 12 -37.58 -8.02 -3.79
CA GLN A 12 -36.58 -7.61 -4.77
C GLN A 12 -35.58 -6.62 -4.18
N LEU A 13 -36.05 -5.65 -3.38
CA LEU A 13 -35.18 -4.67 -2.72
C LEU A 13 -34.23 -5.34 -1.72
N THR A 14 -34.76 -6.21 -0.85
CA THR A 14 -33.94 -6.98 0.08
C THR A 14 -32.92 -7.83 -0.66
N PHE A 15 -33.30 -8.50 -1.76
CA PHE A 15 -32.33 -9.24 -2.56
C PHE A 15 -31.27 -8.34 -3.18
N ILE A 16 -31.60 -7.15 -3.70
CA ILE A 16 -30.57 -6.23 -4.20
C ILE A 16 -29.62 -5.80 -3.08
N VAL A 17 -30.14 -5.43 -1.90
CA VAL A 17 -29.31 -5.08 -0.73
C VAL A 17 -28.38 -6.24 -0.37
N THR A 18 -28.93 -7.45 -0.24
CA THR A 18 -28.19 -8.66 0.07
C THR A 18 -27.14 -9.00 -1.00
N VAL A 19 -27.46 -8.87 -2.29
CA VAL A 19 -26.50 -9.08 -3.40
C VAL A 19 -25.39 -8.03 -3.38
N ASN A 20 -25.74 -6.77 -3.17
CA ASN A 20 -24.77 -5.67 -3.19
C ASN A 20 -23.77 -5.80 -2.04
N MET A 21 -24.23 -6.22 -0.86
CA MET A 21 -23.37 -6.53 0.29
C MET A 21 -22.55 -7.81 0.08
N MET A 22 -23.21 -8.95 -0.20
CA MET A 22 -22.56 -10.25 -0.16
C MET A 22 -21.80 -10.60 -1.45
N GLY A 23 -22.12 -10.00 -2.59
CA GLY A 23 -21.67 -10.50 -3.88
C GLY A 23 -20.15 -10.49 -4.07
N SER A 24 -19.47 -9.37 -3.83
CA SER A 24 -18.00 -9.29 -3.92
C SER A 24 -17.31 -9.17 -2.57
N GLY A 25 -18.03 -8.69 -1.55
CA GLY A 25 -17.49 -8.39 -0.23
C GLY A 25 -17.03 -9.64 0.50
N ILE A 26 -17.90 -10.64 0.67
CA ILE A 26 -17.62 -11.79 1.55
C ILE A 26 -16.59 -12.76 0.97
N ILE A 27 -16.52 -12.87 -0.35
CA ILE A 27 -15.91 -14.05 -0.97
C ILE A 27 -14.38 -14.06 -0.81
N MET A 28 -13.72 -12.90 -0.71
CA MET A 28 -12.27 -12.80 -0.44
C MET A 28 -11.88 -12.57 1.02
N LEU A 29 -12.85 -12.35 1.91
CA LEU A 29 -12.56 -12.06 3.31
C LEU A 29 -11.84 -13.20 4.04
N PRO A 30 -12.20 -14.48 3.90
CA PRO A 30 -11.48 -15.53 4.60
C PRO A 30 -9.98 -15.55 4.27
N THR A 31 -9.61 -15.34 3.00
CA THR A 31 -8.21 -15.23 2.56
C THR A 31 -7.52 -14.03 3.21
N ASN A 32 -8.12 -12.84 3.13
CA ASN A 32 -7.49 -11.62 3.66
C ASN A 32 -7.37 -11.64 5.17
N MET A 33 -8.35 -12.18 5.87
CA MET A 33 -8.33 -12.38 7.32
C MET A 33 -7.32 -13.46 7.73
N ALA A 34 -7.17 -14.51 6.93
CA ALA A 34 -6.16 -15.55 7.16
C ALA A 34 -4.72 -15.00 7.08
N LYS A 35 -4.45 -13.96 6.28
CA LYS A 35 -3.14 -13.28 6.25
C LYS A 35 -2.76 -12.64 7.60
N VAL A 36 -3.72 -12.34 8.48
CA VAL A 36 -3.47 -11.86 9.85
C VAL A 36 -3.58 -13.01 10.85
N GLY A 37 -4.63 -13.82 10.71
CA GLY A 37 -5.02 -14.89 11.64
C GLY A 37 -6.47 -14.78 12.05
N ALA A 38 -7.01 -15.82 12.69
CA ALA A 38 -8.41 -15.84 13.14
C ALA A 38 -8.73 -14.79 14.22
N ILE A 39 -7.71 -14.22 14.87
CA ILE A 39 -7.84 -13.03 15.74
C ILE A 39 -8.52 -11.84 15.03
N SER A 40 -8.38 -11.75 13.71
CA SER A 40 -9.07 -10.73 12.90
C SER A 40 -10.59 -10.92 12.82
N LEU A 41 -11.13 -12.10 13.18
CA LEU A 41 -12.60 -12.30 13.28
C LEU A 41 -13.23 -11.35 14.29
N LEU A 42 -12.48 -10.85 15.26
CA LEU A 42 -12.97 -9.84 16.20
C LEU A 42 -13.31 -8.51 15.49
N SER A 43 -12.71 -8.21 14.33
CA SER A 43 -13.10 -7.08 13.49
C SER A 43 -14.56 -7.19 13.03
N TRP A 44 -15.09 -8.40 12.86
CA TRP A 44 -16.50 -8.59 12.51
C TRP A 44 -17.44 -8.14 13.61
N LEU A 45 -17.11 -8.36 14.88
CA LEU A 45 -17.98 -7.95 15.99
C LEU A 45 -18.09 -6.42 16.03
N VAL A 46 -16.96 -5.73 15.92
CA VAL A 46 -16.92 -4.25 15.85
C VAL A 46 -17.68 -3.75 14.63
N THR A 47 -17.45 -4.34 13.47
CA THR A 47 -18.04 -3.91 12.19
C THR A 47 -19.51 -4.24 12.08
N ALA A 48 -19.97 -5.37 12.60
CA ALA A 48 -21.37 -5.75 12.63
C ALA A 48 -22.18 -4.81 13.53
N VAL A 49 -21.69 -4.51 14.74
CA VAL A 49 -22.34 -3.55 15.64
C VAL A 49 -22.40 -2.16 15.01
N GLY A 50 -21.29 -1.70 14.44
CA GLY A 50 -21.21 -0.42 13.74
C GLY A 50 -22.15 -0.33 12.54
N SER A 51 -22.17 -1.34 11.68
CA SER A 51 -23.00 -1.38 10.47
C SER A 51 -24.48 -1.50 10.81
N LEU A 52 -24.85 -2.27 11.84
CA LEU A 52 -26.23 -2.32 12.34
C LEU A 52 -26.69 -0.97 12.90
N ALA A 53 -25.80 -0.23 13.58
CA ALA A 53 -26.11 1.11 14.05
C ALA A 53 -26.32 2.11 12.89
N ILE A 54 -25.46 2.04 11.85
CA ILE A 54 -25.64 2.84 10.62
C ILE A 54 -26.98 2.46 9.94
N ALA A 55 -27.29 1.16 9.83
CA ALA A 55 -28.51 0.67 9.18
C ALA A 55 -29.75 1.14 9.92
N TYR A 56 -29.72 1.11 11.25
CA TYR A 56 -30.77 1.64 12.10
C TYR A 56 -30.97 3.14 11.90
N GLY A 57 -29.88 3.92 11.86
CA GLY A 57 -29.94 5.35 11.60
C GLY A 57 -30.55 5.66 10.22
N PHE A 58 -30.17 4.92 9.19
CA PHE A 58 -30.75 5.03 7.86
C PHE A 58 -32.22 4.60 7.78
N ALA A 59 -32.60 3.55 8.51
CA ALA A 59 -33.99 3.12 8.65
C ALA A 59 -34.85 4.23 9.29
N GLU A 60 -34.37 4.86 10.37
CA GLU A 60 -35.07 5.97 11.03
C GLU A 60 -35.10 7.24 10.17
N ALA A 61 -34.00 7.61 9.50
CA ALA A 61 -33.98 8.72 8.54
C ALA A 61 -34.97 8.50 7.39
N GLY A 62 -35.02 7.26 6.89
CA GLY A 62 -35.96 6.84 5.85
C GLY A 62 -37.41 6.71 6.32
N LEU A 63 -37.72 6.82 7.61
CA LEU A 63 -39.10 7.00 8.08
C LEU A 63 -39.51 8.49 8.06
N LEU A 64 -38.55 9.38 8.26
CA LEU A 64 -38.75 10.83 8.36
C LEU A 64 -38.74 11.54 7.00
N ASN A 65 -37.92 11.07 6.04
CA ASN A 65 -37.79 11.67 4.72
C ASN A 65 -37.96 10.61 3.61
N GLN A 66 -38.89 10.86 2.68
CA GLN A 66 -39.24 9.98 1.55
C GLN A 66 -38.92 10.61 0.18
N ARG A 67 -38.18 11.73 0.16
CA ARG A 67 -37.81 12.42 -1.08
C ARG A 67 -36.80 11.59 -1.88
N ALA A 68 -36.85 11.74 -3.20
CA ALA A 68 -35.86 11.14 -4.09
C ALA A 68 -34.44 11.68 -3.80
N GLY A 69 -33.41 10.87 -4.05
CA GLY A 69 -32.01 11.18 -3.74
C GLY A 69 -31.42 10.49 -2.51
N GLY A 70 -32.20 9.68 -1.78
CA GLY A 70 -31.70 8.80 -0.73
C GLY A 70 -30.89 9.53 0.34
N MET A 71 -29.64 9.13 0.52
CA MET A 71 -28.75 9.71 1.54
C MET A 71 -28.51 11.22 1.34
N ALA A 72 -28.43 11.68 0.08
CA ALA A 72 -28.23 13.08 -0.24
C ALA A 72 -29.45 13.93 0.19
N ALA A 73 -30.66 13.37 0.07
CA ALA A 73 -31.87 14.03 0.54
C ALA A 73 -31.92 14.16 2.08
N TYR A 74 -31.31 13.21 2.82
CA TYR A 74 -31.19 13.32 4.28
C TYR A 74 -30.19 14.41 4.67
N ALA A 75 -29.05 14.46 3.98
CA ALA A 75 -28.05 15.51 4.19
C ALA A 75 -28.62 16.91 3.89
N GLU A 76 -29.51 17.04 2.91
CA GLU A 76 -30.20 18.30 2.61
C GLU A 76 -31.00 18.84 3.80
N ASP A 77 -31.64 17.97 4.59
CA ASP A 77 -32.44 18.40 5.75
C ASP A 77 -31.58 18.97 6.90
N GLY A 78 -30.34 18.50 7.03
CA GLY A 78 -29.41 18.96 8.06
C GLY A 78 -28.52 20.12 7.63
N TYR A 79 -28.07 20.10 6.38
CA TYR A 79 -27.00 20.98 5.89
C TYR A 79 -27.41 21.85 4.70
N GLY A 80 -28.52 21.55 4.02
CA GLY A 80 -28.96 22.28 2.83
C GLY A 80 -28.35 21.75 1.54
N LYS A 81 -28.34 22.57 0.48
CA LYS A 81 -28.00 22.14 -0.89
C LYS A 81 -26.54 21.74 -1.09
N ASP A 82 -25.63 22.30 -0.30
CA ASP A 82 -24.23 21.90 -0.26
C ASP A 82 -24.07 20.49 0.33
N GLY A 83 -24.78 20.20 1.43
CA GLY A 83 -24.85 18.86 2.01
C GLY A 83 -25.38 17.81 1.04
N TYR A 84 -26.46 18.13 0.32
CA TYR A 84 -26.99 17.27 -0.75
C TYR A 84 -25.90 16.97 -1.78
N PHE A 85 -25.26 18.01 -2.32
CA PHE A 85 -24.28 17.85 -3.41
C PHE A 85 -23.07 17.04 -2.95
N GLN A 86 -22.54 17.31 -1.75
CA GLN A 86 -21.38 16.57 -1.22
C GLN A 86 -21.68 15.09 -1.07
N VAL A 87 -22.80 14.75 -0.43
CA VAL A 87 -23.19 13.36 -0.23
C VAL A 87 -23.44 12.67 -1.57
N PHE A 88 -24.17 13.32 -2.49
CA PHE A 88 -24.35 12.80 -3.84
C PHE A 88 -23.02 12.56 -4.54
N PHE A 89 -22.12 13.55 -4.58
CA PHE A 89 -20.89 13.51 -5.36
C PHE A 89 -19.92 12.45 -4.84
N LEU A 90 -19.71 12.41 -3.51
CA LEU A 90 -18.85 11.43 -2.85
C LEU A 90 -19.38 10.01 -3.07
N TYR A 91 -20.68 9.80 -2.87
CA TYR A 91 -21.31 8.49 -3.06
C TYR A 91 -21.33 8.06 -4.53
N PHE A 92 -21.59 8.98 -5.45
CA PHE A 92 -21.59 8.71 -6.89
C PHE A 92 -20.21 8.25 -7.37
N LEU A 93 -19.14 8.92 -6.91
CA LEU A 93 -17.77 8.51 -7.23
C LEU A 93 -17.38 7.20 -6.55
N SER A 94 -17.78 6.99 -5.29
CA SER A 94 -17.47 5.77 -4.56
C SER A 94 -18.04 4.53 -5.28
N ILE A 95 -19.28 4.60 -5.78
CA ILE A 95 -19.88 3.50 -6.54
C ILE A 95 -19.14 3.28 -7.87
N ALA A 96 -18.72 4.34 -8.56
CA ALA A 96 -17.98 4.20 -9.81
C ALA A 96 -16.65 3.44 -9.60
N ILE A 97 -15.92 3.75 -8.53
CA ILE A 97 -14.71 3.03 -8.11
C ILE A 97 -15.04 1.59 -7.70
N ALA A 98 -16.07 1.43 -6.86
CA ALA A 98 -16.49 0.14 -6.34
C ALA A 98 -16.83 -0.86 -7.45
N ASN A 99 -17.53 -0.43 -8.49
CA ASN A 99 -17.87 -1.27 -9.63
C ASN A 99 -16.64 -1.85 -10.35
N VAL A 100 -15.55 -1.08 -10.48
CA VAL A 100 -14.31 -1.57 -11.10
C VAL A 100 -13.68 -2.66 -10.22
N ALA A 101 -13.70 -2.47 -8.90
CA ALA A 101 -13.23 -3.47 -7.93
C ALA A 101 -14.08 -4.75 -7.98
N VAL A 102 -15.41 -4.63 -7.98
CA VAL A 102 -16.37 -5.76 -8.08
C VAL A 102 -16.16 -6.52 -9.40
N ALA A 103 -16.00 -5.82 -10.52
CA ALA A 103 -15.73 -6.43 -11.83
C ALA A 103 -14.39 -7.19 -11.84
N SER A 104 -13.36 -6.65 -11.19
CA SER A 104 -12.05 -7.29 -11.04
C SER A 104 -12.16 -8.59 -10.22
N SER A 105 -12.95 -8.59 -9.14
CA SER A 105 -13.23 -9.80 -8.36
C SER A 105 -13.98 -10.85 -9.17
N ALA A 106 -15.00 -10.45 -9.93
CA ALA A 106 -15.74 -11.34 -10.83
C ALA A 106 -14.80 -12.02 -11.84
N LEU A 107 -13.90 -11.26 -12.44
CA LEU A 107 -12.91 -11.77 -13.38
C LEU A 107 -11.94 -12.75 -12.72
N GLY A 108 -11.48 -12.44 -11.50
CA GLY A 108 -10.62 -13.33 -10.70
C GLY A 108 -11.24 -14.71 -10.46
N TYR A 109 -12.55 -14.79 -10.21
CA TYR A 109 -13.25 -16.07 -10.10
C TYR A 109 -13.39 -16.80 -11.44
N LEU A 110 -13.66 -16.06 -12.51
CA LEU A 110 -13.74 -16.65 -13.86
C LEU A 110 -12.39 -17.18 -14.35
N ALA A 111 -11.28 -16.60 -13.87
CA ALA A 111 -9.93 -17.04 -14.21
C ALA A 111 -9.62 -18.48 -13.78
N ALA A 112 -10.32 -19.00 -12.77
CA ALA A 112 -10.21 -20.41 -12.37
C ALA A 112 -10.65 -21.38 -13.49
N PHE A 113 -11.52 -20.94 -14.40
CA PHE A 113 -12.00 -21.72 -15.55
C PHE A 113 -11.35 -21.28 -16.85
N PHE A 114 -11.04 -19.99 -16.97
CA PHE A 114 -10.46 -19.38 -18.16
C PHE A 114 -9.18 -18.63 -17.79
N PRO A 115 -8.04 -19.34 -17.57
CA PRO A 115 -6.79 -18.70 -17.13
C PRO A 115 -6.26 -17.62 -18.09
N VAL A 116 -6.68 -17.67 -19.36
CA VAL A 116 -6.37 -16.64 -20.37
C VAL A 116 -6.80 -15.24 -19.93
N LEU A 117 -7.88 -15.13 -19.13
CA LEU A 117 -8.42 -13.85 -18.66
C LEU A 117 -7.47 -13.10 -17.73
N THR A 118 -6.56 -13.81 -17.05
CA THR A 118 -5.55 -13.21 -16.16
C THR A 118 -4.12 -13.50 -16.61
N SER A 119 -3.95 -13.93 -17.87
CA SER A 119 -2.63 -14.28 -18.44
C SER A 119 -1.70 -13.07 -18.62
N SER A 120 -2.25 -11.87 -18.72
CA SER A 120 -1.51 -10.62 -18.78
C SER A 120 -2.33 -9.47 -18.16
N PRO A 121 -1.69 -8.40 -17.66
CA PRO A 121 -2.40 -7.22 -17.15
C PRO A 121 -3.38 -6.61 -18.17
N VAL A 122 -3.04 -6.68 -19.47
CA VAL A 122 -3.92 -6.22 -20.55
C VAL A 122 -5.13 -7.14 -20.71
N ALA A 123 -4.95 -8.46 -20.67
CA ALA A 123 -6.06 -9.41 -20.71
C ALA A 123 -7.02 -9.21 -19.53
N THR A 124 -6.48 -8.99 -18.33
CA THR A 124 -7.26 -8.66 -17.12
C THR A 124 -8.06 -7.37 -17.34
N CYS A 125 -7.41 -6.30 -17.80
CA CYS A 125 -8.06 -5.01 -18.08
C CYS A 125 -9.20 -5.15 -19.10
N VAL A 126 -8.96 -5.83 -20.23
CA VAL A 126 -9.96 -6.08 -21.26
C VAL A 126 -11.13 -6.91 -20.71
N GLY A 127 -10.84 -7.93 -19.89
CA GLY A 127 -11.86 -8.75 -19.23
C GLY A 127 -12.74 -7.93 -18.28
N VAL A 128 -12.15 -7.06 -17.47
CA VAL A 128 -12.87 -6.15 -16.58
C VAL A 128 -13.76 -5.20 -17.38
N ILE A 129 -13.24 -4.58 -18.44
CA ILE A 129 -14.01 -3.68 -19.32
C ILE A 129 -15.16 -4.45 -19.97
N ALA A 130 -14.91 -5.66 -20.47
CA ALA A 130 -15.94 -6.49 -21.08
C ALA A 130 -17.07 -6.82 -20.09
N LEU A 131 -16.74 -7.18 -18.84
CA LEU A 131 -17.73 -7.42 -17.79
C LEU A 131 -18.51 -6.16 -17.44
N LEU A 132 -17.84 -5.00 -17.31
CA LEU A 132 -18.49 -3.72 -17.05
C LEU A 132 -19.52 -3.37 -18.12
N TRP A 133 -19.17 -3.55 -19.41
CA TRP A 133 -20.10 -3.29 -20.52
C TRP A 133 -21.21 -4.32 -20.61
N LEU A 134 -20.91 -5.61 -20.37
CA LEU A 134 -21.92 -6.66 -20.33
C LEU A 134 -23.02 -6.34 -19.31
N THR A 135 -22.65 -5.99 -18.08
CA THR A 135 -23.63 -5.64 -17.04
C THR A 135 -24.28 -4.27 -17.28
N THR A 136 -23.58 -3.32 -17.90
CA THR A 136 -24.16 -2.01 -18.28
C THR A 136 -25.28 -2.19 -19.29
N VAL A 137 -25.05 -3.00 -20.34
CA VAL A 137 -26.05 -3.29 -21.37
C VAL A 137 -27.23 -4.07 -20.76
N ALA A 138 -26.98 -5.02 -19.86
CA ALA A 138 -28.04 -5.73 -19.16
C ALA A 138 -28.95 -4.78 -18.35
N ASN A 139 -28.41 -3.69 -17.82
CA ASN A 139 -29.17 -2.66 -17.09
C ASN A 139 -30.03 -1.75 -17.98
N PHE A 140 -29.90 -1.78 -19.31
CA PHE A 140 -30.75 -1.00 -20.22
C PHE A 140 -32.23 -1.42 -20.17
N GLY A 141 -32.51 -2.64 -19.71
CA GLY A 141 -33.87 -3.15 -19.48
C GLY A 141 -34.60 -2.54 -18.27
N GLY A 142 -33.94 -1.67 -17.49
CA GLY A 142 -34.55 -0.93 -16.39
C GLY A 142 -34.71 -1.71 -15.08
N PRO A 143 -35.27 -1.06 -14.03
CA PRO A 143 -35.27 -1.56 -12.65
C PRO A 143 -35.82 -2.98 -12.48
N LYS A 144 -36.89 -3.32 -13.22
CA LYS A 144 -37.55 -4.63 -13.11
C LYS A 144 -36.71 -5.78 -13.65
N LEU A 145 -35.97 -5.57 -14.74
CA LEU A 145 -35.08 -6.58 -15.29
C LEU A 145 -33.88 -6.77 -14.36
N THR A 146 -33.27 -5.66 -13.91
CA THR A 146 -32.18 -5.65 -12.92
C THR A 146 -32.57 -6.43 -11.67
N GLY A 147 -33.74 -6.16 -11.09
CA GLY A 147 -34.22 -6.88 -9.91
C GLY A 147 -34.47 -8.37 -10.15
N ARG A 148 -34.91 -8.78 -11.35
CA ARG A 148 -35.10 -10.21 -11.70
C ARG A 148 -33.77 -10.95 -11.85
N ILE A 149 -32.80 -10.34 -12.54
CA ILE A 149 -31.45 -10.92 -12.67
C ILE A 149 -30.81 -11.03 -11.29
N GLY A 150 -30.88 -9.96 -10.49
CA GLY A 150 -30.38 -9.92 -9.12
C GLY A 150 -30.95 -11.03 -8.23
N ALA A 151 -32.26 -11.28 -8.32
CA ALA A 151 -32.94 -12.34 -7.57
C ALA A 151 -32.48 -13.76 -7.92
N VAL A 152 -31.90 -13.98 -9.11
CA VAL A 152 -31.31 -15.26 -9.50
C VAL A 152 -29.85 -15.32 -9.07
N THR A 153 -29.07 -14.28 -9.38
CA THR A 153 -27.63 -14.24 -9.10
C THR A 153 -27.29 -14.29 -7.61
N VAL A 154 -28.20 -13.81 -6.73
CA VAL A 154 -28.02 -13.86 -5.27
C VAL A 154 -27.81 -15.28 -4.73
N TRP A 155 -28.43 -16.27 -5.35
CA TRP A 155 -28.31 -17.66 -4.93
C TRP A 155 -26.92 -18.22 -5.13
N GLY A 156 -26.13 -17.61 -6.03
CA GLY A 156 -24.72 -17.92 -6.21
C GLY A 156 -23.89 -17.70 -4.95
N VAL A 157 -24.30 -16.79 -4.06
CA VAL A 157 -23.64 -16.55 -2.77
C VAL A 157 -24.44 -17.09 -1.58
N ILE A 158 -25.79 -17.02 -1.61
CA ILE A 158 -26.60 -17.53 -0.49
C ILE A 158 -26.41 -19.03 -0.32
N LEU A 159 -26.37 -19.83 -1.40
CA LEU A 159 -26.26 -21.29 -1.27
C LEU A 159 -24.91 -21.71 -0.64
N PRO A 160 -23.74 -21.30 -1.16
CA PRO A 160 -22.47 -21.77 -0.60
C PRO A 160 -22.20 -21.20 0.78
N VAL A 161 -22.46 -19.90 0.98
CA VAL A 161 -22.17 -19.24 2.26
C VAL A 161 -23.15 -19.68 3.34
N GLY A 162 -24.45 -19.79 3.01
CA GLY A 162 -25.46 -20.32 3.91
C GLY A 162 -25.20 -21.78 4.30
N PHE A 163 -24.78 -22.61 3.34
CA PHE A 163 -24.39 -23.99 3.62
C PHE A 163 -23.22 -24.07 4.61
N ILE A 164 -22.13 -23.32 4.38
CA ILE A 164 -20.99 -23.33 5.31
C ILE A 164 -21.41 -22.81 6.69
N SER A 165 -22.21 -21.74 6.76
CA SER A 165 -22.65 -21.17 8.04
C SER A 165 -23.47 -22.13 8.91
N ILE A 166 -24.16 -23.11 8.31
CA ILE A 166 -25.02 -24.07 9.02
C ILE A 166 -24.35 -25.44 9.13
N ALA A 167 -23.93 -26.02 8.00
CA ALA A 167 -23.39 -27.39 7.92
C ALA A 167 -21.86 -27.45 7.90
N GLY A 168 -21.15 -26.36 7.62
CA GLY A 168 -19.68 -26.34 7.60
C GLY A 168 -19.05 -26.76 8.94
N TRP A 169 -19.76 -26.54 10.05
CA TRP A 169 -19.34 -26.92 11.39
C TRP A 169 -19.12 -28.43 11.58
N PHE A 170 -19.72 -29.29 10.76
CA PHE A 170 -19.44 -30.74 10.79
C PHE A 170 -18.00 -31.10 10.37
N TRP A 171 -17.33 -30.20 9.63
CA TRP A 171 -15.93 -30.35 9.21
C TRP A 171 -14.97 -29.44 9.99
N PHE A 172 -15.48 -28.71 10.99
CA PHE A 172 -14.69 -27.78 11.79
C PHE A 172 -13.81 -28.53 12.79
N HIS A 173 -12.50 -28.21 12.80
CA HIS A 173 -11.55 -28.77 13.75
C HIS A 173 -10.95 -27.68 14.63
N GLY A 174 -11.14 -27.80 15.95
CA GLY A 174 -10.64 -26.82 16.93
C GLY A 174 -9.12 -26.66 16.91
N GLY A 175 -8.37 -27.73 16.62
CA GLY A 175 -6.90 -27.68 16.49
C GLY A 175 -6.45 -26.79 15.31
N THR A 176 -7.11 -26.90 14.16
CA THR A 176 -6.84 -26.06 12.98
C THR A 176 -7.12 -24.59 13.28
N PHE A 177 -8.27 -24.31 13.91
CA PHE A 177 -8.66 -22.96 14.29
C PHE A 177 -7.70 -22.35 15.32
N ALA A 178 -7.32 -23.11 16.35
CA ALA A 178 -6.39 -22.65 17.38
C ALA A 178 -5.00 -22.34 16.80
N ALA A 179 -4.49 -23.18 15.90
CA ALA A 179 -3.23 -22.94 15.19
C ALA A 179 -3.31 -21.68 14.30
N ALA A 180 -4.49 -21.41 13.73
CA ALA A 180 -4.76 -20.23 12.91
C ALA A 180 -5.04 -18.95 13.73
N TRP A 181 -5.16 -19.03 15.06
CA TRP A 181 -5.66 -17.92 15.88
C TRP A 181 -4.80 -16.66 15.78
N ASN A 182 -3.51 -16.76 16.09
CA ASN A 182 -2.60 -15.62 16.07
C ASN A 182 -1.19 -16.03 15.60
N PRO A 183 -1.04 -16.45 14.32
CA PRO A 183 0.23 -16.93 13.79
C PRO A 183 1.33 -15.86 13.79
N LYS A 184 0.95 -14.57 13.81
CA LYS A 184 1.87 -13.42 13.79
C LYS A 184 2.16 -12.82 15.16
N GLY A 185 1.54 -13.33 16.23
CA GLY A 185 1.73 -12.82 17.59
C GLY A 185 1.28 -11.37 17.80
N VAL A 186 0.32 -10.87 17.01
CA VAL A 186 -0.17 -9.49 17.09
C VAL A 186 -1.00 -9.27 18.36
N SER A 187 -1.07 -8.03 18.84
CA SER A 187 -1.91 -7.68 19.99
C SER A 187 -3.41 -7.81 19.66
N LEU A 188 -4.26 -7.95 20.68
CA LEU A 188 -5.72 -7.99 20.48
C LEU A 188 -6.24 -6.73 19.80
N LEU A 189 -5.75 -5.55 20.20
CA LEU A 189 -6.18 -4.27 19.63
C LEU A 189 -5.79 -4.15 18.15
N GLU A 190 -4.57 -4.58 17.81
CA GLU A 190 -4.07 -4.61 16.44
C GLU A 190 -4.84 -5.61 15.57
N GLY A 191 -5.07 -6.83 16.08
CA GLY A 191 -5.87 -7.85 15.41
C GLY A 191 -7.30 -7.38 15.14
N MET A 192 -7.96 -6.77 16.14
CA MET A 192 -9.29 -6.17 15.99
C MET A 192 -9.35 -5.04 14.97
N GLY A 193 -8.29 -4.23 14.86
CA GLY A 193 -8.21 -3.13 13.89
C GLY A 193 -7.87 -3.58 12.47
N SER A 194 -7.18 -4.72 12.33
CA SER A 194 -6.51 -5.13 11.08
C SER A 194 -7.43 -5.33 9.87
N SER A 195 -8.70 -5.71 10.09
CA SER A 195 -9.62 -6.10 9.01
C SER A 195 -10.85 -5.19 8.90
N ILE A 196 -10.90 -4.08 9.64
CA ILE A 196 -12.12 -3.24 9.72
C ILE A 196 -12.52 -2.65 8.37
N SER A 197 -11.57 -2.15 7.58
CA SER A 197 -11.88 -1.58 6.26
C SER A 197 -12.45 -2.65 5.31
N LEU A 198 -11.88 -3.86 5.34
CA LEU A 198 -12.35 -4.99 4.54
C LEU A 198 -13.71 -5.53 5.02
N THR A 199 -13.91 -5.66 6.33
CA THR A 199 -15.21 -6.08 6.86
C THR A 199 -16.28 -5.03 6.61
N LEU A 200 -15.94 -3.73 6.67
CA LEU A 200 -16.87 -2.67 6.32
C LEU A 200 -17.21 -2.67 4.84
N TRP A 201 -16.23 -2.89 3.97
CA TRP A 201 -16.46 -3.11 2.54
C TRP A 201 -17.54 -4.19 2.30
N ALA A 202 -17.52 -5.27 3.07
CA ALA A 202 -18.52 -6.33 3.00
C ALA A 202 -19.94 -5.91 3.42
N PHE A 203 -20.07 -4.85 4.22
CA PHE A 203 -21.35 -4.27 4.62
C PHE A 203 -21.81 -3.12 3.74
N LEU A 204 -20.96 -2.58 2.86
CA LEU A 204 -21.40 -1.61 1.87
C LEU A 204 -22.45 -2.26 0.97
N GLY A 205 -23.60 -1.63 0.84
CA GLY A 205 -24.80 -2.18 0.21
C GLY A 205 -26.06 -2.02 1.07
N MET A 206 -25.92 -1.90 2.38
CA MET A 206 -27.03 -1.61 3.31
C MET A 206 -27.80 -0.31 2.96
N GLU A 207 -27.09 0.69 2.45
CA GLU A 207 -27.59 1.96 1.96
C GLU A 207 -28.33 1.84 0.61
N SER A 208 -28.15 0.73 -0.12
CA SER A 208 -28.81 0.52 -1.42
C SER A 208 -30.33 0.58 -1.31
N ALA A 209 -30.90 0.20 -0.16
CA ALA A 209 -32.32 0.35 0.12
C ALA A 209 -32.75 1.82 0.13
N VAL A 210 -31.99 2.65 0.86
CA VAL A 210 -32.23 4.09 0.98
C VAL A 210 -32.05 4.78 -0.36
N GLN A 211 -30.98 4.45 -1.06
CA GLN A 211 -30.63 5.12 -2.30
C GLN A 211 -31.64 4.85 -3.41
N ASN A 212 -32.15 3.62 -3.49
CA ASN A 212 -33.11 3.24 -4.50
C ASN A 212 -34.57 3.46 -4.07
N SER A 213 -34.82 4.23 -3.00
CA SER A 213 -36.15 4.51 -2.46
C SER A 213 -37.14 5.06 -3.52
N SER A 214 -36.67 5.87 -4.47
CA SER A 214 -37.49 6.40 -5.57
C SER A 214 -38.03 5.31 -6.52
N ALA A 215 -37.35 4.17 -6.60
CA ALA A 215 -37.68 3.01 -7.43
C ALA A 215 -38.47 1.91 -6.70
N VAL A 216 -38.87 2.13 -5.44
CA VAL A 216 -39.55 1.14 -4.58
C VAL A 216 -41.04 1.46 -4.42
N GLU A 217 -41.86 0.41 -4.38
CA GLU A 217 -43.33 0.49 -4.24
C GLU A 217 -43.77 1.21 -2.96
N ASN A 218 -43.32 0.77 -1.78
CA ASN A 218 -43.64 1.38 -0.49
C ASN A 218 -42.37 1.77 0.29
N PRO A 219 -41.75 2.93 -0.01
CA PRO A 219 -40.47 3.30 0.59
C PRO A 219 -40.51 3.41 2.12
N LYS A 220 -41.61 3.92 2.69
CA LYS A 220 -41.77 4.11 4.13
C LYS A 220 -41.73 2.80 4.94
N ARG A 221 -42.21 1.70 4.35
CA ARG A 221 -42.20 0.38 4.99
C ARG A 221 -40.99 -0.45 4.55
N ASP A 222 -40.74 -0.49 3.26
CA ASP A 222 -39.86 -1.50 2.65
C ASP A 222 -38.39 -1.15 2.86
N VAL A 223 -38.03 0.14 2.85
CA VAL A 223 -36.64 0.59 3.01
C VAL A 223 -36.09 0.26 4.41
N PRO A 224 -36.77 0.62 5.52
CA PRO A 224 -36.31 0.25 6.87
C PRO A 224 -36.15 -1.26 7.05
N LEU A 225 -37.10 -2.06 6.55
CA LEU A 225 -37.08 -3.51 6.70
C LEU A 225 -35.94 -4.14 5.89
N ALA A 226 -35.77 -3.73 4.63
CA ALA A 226 -34.70 -4.24 3.77
C ALA A 226 -33.31 -3.87 4.32
N CYS A 227 -33.14 -2.64 4.83
CA CYS A 227 -31.89 -2.19 5.42
C CYS A 227 -31.53 -3.00 6.68
N MET A 228 -32.47 -3.17 7.62
CA MET A 228 -32.21 -3.89 8.87
C MET A 228 -32.05 -5.40 8.69
N PHE A 229 -32.98 -6.05 7.98
CA PHE A 229 -32.91 -7.51 7.77
C PHE A 229 -31.76 -7.90 6.86
N GLY A 230 -31.48 -7.11 5.81
CA GLY A 230 -30.32 -7.32 4.94
C GLY A 230 -29.02 -7.25 5.74
N THR A 231 -28.86 -6.22 6.57
CA THR A 231 -27.65 -6.01 7.37
C THR A 231 -27.46 -7.08 8.44
N LEU A 232 -28.51 -7.41 9.20
CA LEU A 232 -28.45 -8.44 10.23
C LEU A 232 -28.20 -9.83 9.64
N GLY A 233 -28.88 -10.17 8.55
CA GLY A 233 -28.70 -11.44 7.85
C GLY A 233 -27.27 -11.59 7.33
N ALA A 234 -26.74 -10.55 6.69
CA ALA A 234 -25.35 -10.53 6.22
C ALA A 234 -24.36 -10.69 7.39
N ALA A 235 -24.53 -9.95 8.49
CA ALA A 235 -23.64 -10.02 9.64
C ALA A 235 -23.51 -11.44 10.22
N VAL A 236 -24.66 -12.10 10.46
CA VAL A 236 -24.69 -13.47 11.00
C VAL A 236 -24.00 -14.43 10.05
N ILE A 237 -24.34 -14.36 8.76
CA ILE A 237 -23.78 -15.26 7.74
C ILE A 237 -22.28 -15.03 7.57
N TYR A 238 -21.80 -13.79 7.58
CA TYR A 238 -20.38 -13.47 7.44
C TYR A 238 -19.54 -14.00 8.59
N ILE A 239 -19.98 -13.78 9.83
CA ILE A 239 -19.27 -14.25 11.03
C ILE A 239 -19.21 -15.77 11.03
N LEU A 240 -20.35 -16.45 10.84
CA LEU A 240 -20.41 -17.91 10.90
C LEU A 240 -19.60 -18.55 9.77
N SER A 241 -19.73 -18.06 8.54
CA SER A 241 -19.03 -18.64 7.39
C SER A 241 -17.52 -18.49 7.48
N THR A 242 -17.04 -17.28 7.82
CA THR A 242 -15.58 -17.03 7.92
C THR A 242 -14.95 -17.80 9.08
N ALA A 243 -15.63 -17.89 10.23
CA ALA A 243 -15.18 -18.69 11.36
C ALA A 243 -15.13 -20.19 11.02
N ALA A 244 -16.17 -20.71 10.37
CA ALA A 244 -16.20 -22.11 9.95
C ALA A 244 -15.05 -22.44 8.99
N ILE A 245 -14.81 -21.61 7.96
CA ILE A 245 -13.73 -21.81 6.99
C ILE A 245 -12.36 -21.88 7.65
N GLN A 246 -12.08 -21.01 8.64
CA GLN A 246 -10.80 -21.00 9.35
C GLN A 246 -10.55 -22.24 10.22
N GLY A 247 -11.59 -23.00 10.58
CA GLY A 247 -11.45 -24.30 11.23
C GLY A 247 -11.48 -25.50 10.27
N ILE A 248 -11.85 -25.28 9.01
CA ILE A 248 -11.85 -26.33 7.96
C ILE A 248 -10.51 -26.34 7.21
N VAL A 249 -9.98 -25.16 6.86
CA VAL A 249 -8.81 -25.00 5.99
C VAL A 249 -7.61 -24.50 6.81
N PRO A 250 -6.41 -25.12 6.66
CA PRO A 250 -5.18 -24.61 7.28
C PRO A 250 -4.87 -23.16 6.88
N ASN A 251 -4.43 -22.35 7.85
CA ASN A 251 -4.27 -20.90 7.66
C ASN A 251 -3.33 -20.51 6.49
N ALA A 252 -2.21 -21.20 6.32
CA ALA A 252 -1.24 -20.91 5.26
C ALA A 252 -1.83 -21.11 3.86
N GLU A 253 -2.62 -22.18 3.67
CA GLU A 253 -3.30 -22.47 2.41
C GLU A 253 -4.45 -21.49 2.17
N LEU A 254 -5.22 -21.18 3.22
CA LEU A 254 -6.31 -20.21 3.15
C LEU A 254 -5.79 -18.80 2.78
N ALA A 255 -4.67 -18.37 3.37
CA ALA A 255 -4.07 -17.06 3.12
C ALA A 255 -3.52 -16.91 1.68
N ALA A 256 -3.17 -18.02 1.01
CA ALA A 256 -2.70 -18.05 -0.37
C ALA A 256 -3.83 -18.21 -1.41
N SER A 257 -5.06 -18.49 -0.97
CA SER A 257 -6.16 -18.84 -1.86
C SER A 257 -6.80 -17.63 -2.55
N THR A 258 -6.99 -17.71 -3.87
CA THR A 258 -7.80 -16.77 -4.66
C THR A 258 -9.29 -17.11 -4.67
N GLY A 259 -9.71 -18.15 -3.93
CA GLY A 259 -11.10 -18.61 -3.86
C GLY A 259 -11.37 -19.44 -2.61
N PRO A 260 -11.47 -18.82 -1.42
CA PRO A 260 -11.49 -19.54 -0.15
C PRO A 260 -12.75 -20.38 0.04
N PHE A 261 -13.89 -19.93 -0.49
CA PHE A 261 -15.11 -20.74 -0.49
C PHE A 261 -14.95 -21.98 -1.38
N GLY A 262 -14.45 -21.83 -2.60
CA GLY A 262 -14.15 -22.98 -3.47
C GLY A 262 -13.18 -23.95 -2.82
N LEU A 263 -12.13 -23.42 -2.17
CA LEU A 263 -11.16 -24.22 -1.43
C LEU A 263 -11.78 -24.97 -0.24
N ALA A 264 -12.60 -24.31 0.57
CA ALA A 264 -13.29 -24.93 1.71
C ALA A 264 -14.19 -26.07 1.24
N PHE A 265 -14.97 -25.87 0.17
CA PHE A 265 -15.82 -26.93 -0.39
C PHE A 265 -15.01 -28.05 -1.05
N ALA A 266 -13.85 -27.74 -1.64
CA ALA A 266 -12.94 -28.76 -2.15
C ALA A 266 -12.38 -29.65 -1.03
N ARG A 267 -12.11 -29.07 0.14
CA ARG A 267 -11.66 -29.80 1.34
C ARG A 267 -12.77 -30.60 2.02
N MET A 268 -13.99 -30.08 2.07
CA MET A 268 -15.13 -30.79 2.67
C MET A 268 -15.59 -31.98 1.82
N PHE A 269 -15.56 -31.84 0.49
CA PHE A 269 -16.10 -32.82 -0.44
C PHE A 269 -15.07 -33.28 -1.48
N ASN A 270 -14.83 -32.48 -2.51
CA ASN A 270 -13.86 -32.76 -3.58
C ASN A 270 -13.67 -31.51 -4.49
N PRO A 271 -12.62 -31.49 -5.34
CA PRO A 271 -12.33 -30.35 -6.23
C PRO A 271 -13.46 -29.95 -7.20
N ALA A 272 -14.32 -30.89 -7.61
CA ALA A 272 -15.44 -30.59 -8.51
C ALA A 272 -16.50 -29.73 -7.81
N VAL A 273 -16.84 -30.04 -6.55
CA VAL A 273 -17.75 -29.20 -5.74
C VAL A 273 -17.12 -27.81 -5.50
N GLY A 274 -15.82 -27.77 -5.23
CA GLY A 274 -15.09 -26.51 -5.11
C GLY A 274 -15.21 -25.63 -6.37
N SER A 275 -15.09 -26.25 -7.56
CA SER A 275 -15.28 -25.56 -8.84
C SER A 275 -16.71 -25.05 -9.01
N ILE A 276 -17.74 -25.84 -8.69
CA ILE A 276 -19.14 -25.38 -8.75
C ILE A 276 -19.34 -24.12 -7.88
N VAL A 277 -18.78 -24.12 -6.67
CA VAL A 277 -18.87 -22.96 -5.77
C VAL A 277 -18.14 -21.74 -6.32
N MET A 278 -17.01 -21.92 -7.00
CA MET A 278 -16.32 -20.81 -7.69
C MET A 278 -17.15 -20.22 -8.84
N ALA A 279 -17.87 -21.06 -9.60
CA ALA A 279 -18.78 -20.58 -10.64
C ALA A 279 -19.97 -19.81 -10.05
N LEU A 280 -20.54 -20.29 -8.94
CA LEU A 280 -21.60 -19.61 -8.20
C LEU A 280 -21.14 -18.28 -7.61
N ALA A 281 -19.91 -18.21 -7.10
CA ALA A 281 -19.27 -16.97 -6.65
C ALA A 281 -19.11 -15.96 -7.78
N ALA A 282 -18.64 -16.39 -8.96
CA ALA A 282 -18.54 -15.54 -10.14
C ALA A 282 -19.91 -14.97 -10.54
N LEU A 283 -20.95 -15.82 -10.55
CA LEU A 283 -22.33 -15.42 -10.84
C LEU A 283 -22.83 -14.36 -9.84
N ALA A 284 -22.55 -14.52 -8.55
CA ALA A 284 -22.94 -13.57 -7.52
C ALA A 284 -22.21 -12.22 -7.67
N CYS A 285 -20.91 -12.23 -7.99
CA CYS A 285 -20.14 -11.02 -8.28
C CYS A 285 -20.70 -10.26 -9.50
N VAL A 286 -21.06 -10.95 -10.58
CA VAL A 286 -21.70 -10.34 -11.76
C VAL A 286 -23.07 -9.74 -11.41
N GLY A 287 -23.86 -10.44 -10.59
CA GLY A 287 -25.12 -9.92 -10.06
C GLY A 287 -24.96 -8.65 -9.23
N SER A 288 -23.94 -8.61 -8.38
CA SER A 288 -23.57 -7.45 -7.57
C SER A 288 -23.13 -6.27 -8.43
N LEU A 289 -22.30 -6.52 -9.45
CA LEU A 289 -21.89 -5.48 -10.40
C LEU A 289 -23.10 -4.86 -11.10
N LEU A 290 -24.05 -5.69 -11.52
CA LEU A 290 -25.29 -5.25 -12.15
C LEU A 290 -26.13 -4.39 -11.20
N GLY A 291 -26.27 -4.81 -9.93
CA GLY A 291 -26.98 -4.06 -8.89
C GLY A 291 -26.33 -2.71 -8.57
N TRP A 292 -25.01 -2.65 -8.46
CA TRP A 292 -24.27 -1.42 -8.18
C TRP A 292 -24.26 -0.44 -9.37
N GLN A 293 -24.16 -0.92 -10.60
CA GLN A 293 -24.32 -0.08 -11.80
C GLN A 293 -25.72 0.51 -11.92
N PHE A 294 -26.75 -0.25 -11.51
CA PHE A 294 -28.10 0.28 -11.42
C PHE A 294 -28.20 1.41 -10.38
N THR A 295 -27.69 1.19 -9.16
CA THR A 295 -27.66 2.21 -8.10
C THR A 295 -26.88 3.46 -8.52
N LEU A 296 -25.76 3.29 -9.25
CA LEU A 296 -24.99 4.41 -9.80
C LEU A 296 -25.83 5.26 -10.75
N ALA A 297 -26.53 4.61 -11.67
CA ALA A 297 -27.35 5.26 -12.68
C ALA A 297 -28.54 6.00 -12.05
N GLN A 298 -29.21 5.40 -11.06
CA GLN A 298 -30.31 6.02 -10.34
C GLN A 298 -29.84 7.20 -9.49
N THR A 299 -28.68 7.09 -8.85
CA THR A 299 -28.07 8.18 -8.09
C THR A 299 -27.81 9.41 -8.97
N ALA A 300 -27.25 9.20 -10.17
CA ALA A 300 -27.06 10.29 -11.12
C ALA A 300 -28.37 10.88 -11.63
N LYS A 301 -29.37 10.02 -11.87
CA LYS A 301 -30.69 10.44 -12.35
C LYS A 301 -31.39 11.32 -11.31
N ASP A 302 -31.46 10.89 -10.05
CA ASP A 302 -32.12 11.63 -8.97
C ASP A 302 -31.44 13.00 -8.73
N ALA A 303 -30.11 13.07 -8.82
CA ALA A 303 -29.37 14.33 -8.74
C ALA A 303 -29.62 15.24 -9.95
N ALA A 304 -29.73 14.67 -11.15
CA ALA A 304 -30.05 15.43 -12.37
C ALA A 304 -31.49 15.99 -12.33
N ASP A 305 -32.45 15.20 -11.85
CA ASP A 305 -33.84 15.64 -11.63
C ASP A 305 -33.92 16.76 -10.59
N SER A 306 -33.02 16.73 -9.59
CA SER A 306 -32.85 17.78 -8.58
C SER A 306 -32.05 19.00 -9.07
N ARG A 307 -31.68 19.04 -10.37
CA ARG A 307 -30.83 20.07 -11.02
C ARG A 307 -29.41 20.19 -10.45
N MET A 308 -28.98 19.22 -9.64
CA MET A 308 -27.65 19.13 -9.04
C MET A 308 -26.62 18.43 -9.94
N PHE A 309 -27.08 17.89 -11.07
CA PHE A 309 -26.23 17.19 -12.03
C PHE A 309 -26.71 17.49 -13.48
N PRO A 310 -25.88 17.28 -14.52
CA PRO A 310 -26.28 17.57 -15.90
C PRO A 310 -27.54 16.81 -16.32
N GLY A 311 -28.46 17.51 -16.99
CA GLY A 311 -29.77 16.95 -17.37
C GLY A 311 -29.72 15.74 -18.32
N ILE A 312 -28.56 15.44 -18.93
CA ILE A 312 -28.37 14.22 -19.72
C ILE A 312 -28.54 12.95 -18.88
N PHE A 313 -28.20 12.99 -17.59
CA PHE A 313 -28.33 11.86 -16.67
C PHE A 313 -29.79 11.62 -16.20
N GLY A 314 -30.67 12.61 -16.36
CA GLY A 314 -32.10 12.48 -16.00
C GLY A 314 -32.96 11.80 -17.07
N LYS A 315 -32.47 11.70 -18.32
CA LYS A 315 -33.26 11.17 -19.46
C LYS A 315 -33.36 9.65 -19.42
N ALA A 316 -34.53 9.13 -19.03
CA ALA A 316 -34.84 7.71 -19.02
C ALA A 316 -35.50 7.22 -20.33
N ASN A 317 -35.29 5.95 -20.68
CA ASN A 317 -36.01 5.27 -21.76
C ASN A 317 -37.44 4.85 -21.33
N SER A 318 -38.20 4.20 -22.23
CA SER A 318 -39.55 3.68 -21.95
C SER A 318 -39.61 2.62 -20.83
N MET A 319 -38.47 2.04 -20.46
CA MET A 319 -38.34 1.07 -19.37
C MET A 319 -37.83 1.70 -18.06
N GLY A 320 -37.61 3.02 -18.03
CA GLY A 320 -37.14 3.74 -16.84
C GLY A 320 -35.62 3.74 -16.63
N ALA A 321 -34.81 3.30 -17.60
CA ALA A 321 -33.35 3.29 -17.51
C ALA A 321 -32.72 4.57 -18.12
N PRO A 322 -31.85 5.30 -17.39
CA PRO A 322 -31.11 6.45 -17.93
C PRO A 322 -29.89 6.03 -18.77
N ILE A 323 -30.13 5.52 -19.99
CA ILE A 323 -29.11 4.92 -20.87
C ILE A 323 -27.91 5.85 -21.10
N ALA A 324 -28.14 7.13 -21.37
CA ALA A 324 -27.05 8.08 -21.63
C ALA A 324 -26.09 8.20 -20.44
N GLY A 325 -26.63 8.26 -19.23
CA GLY A 325 -25.83 8.28 -18.00
C GLY A 325 -25.07 6.97 -17.78
N MET A 326 -25.72 5.83 -18.05
CA MET A 326 -25.09 4.50 -17.96
C MET A 326 -23.91 4.37 -18.94
N VAL A 327 -24.05 4.84 -20.18
CA VAL A 327 -22.97 4.81 -21.19
C VAL A 327 -21.81 5.71 -20.79
N ILE A 328 -22.09 6.94 -20.34
CA ILE A 328 -21.04 7.86 -19.87
C ILE A 328 -20.26 7.23 -18.72
N MET A 329 -20.96 6.63 -17.74
CA MET A 329 -20.30 5.95 -16.64
C MET A 329 -19.57 4.68 -17.06
N GLY A 330 -20.11 3.92 -18.01
CA GLY A 330 -19.39 2.79 -18.62
C GLY A 330 -18.05 3.21 -19.23
N VAL A 331 -18.01 4.36 -19.92
CA VAL A 331 -16.76 4.94 -20.45
C VAL A 331 -15.83 5.39 -19.31
N VAL A 332 -16.34 6.13 -18.32
CA VAL A 332 -15.54 6.58 -17.17
C VAL A 332 -14.93 5.39 -16.43
N GLN A 333 -15.73 4.37 -16.14
CA GLN A 333 -15.27 3.15 -15.47
C GLN A 333 -14.30 2.34 -16.33
N SER A 334 -14.45 2.36 -17.67
CA SER A 334 -13.48 1.76 -18.57
C SER A 334 -12.14 2.50 -18.54
N LEU A 335 -12.15 3.83 -18.52
CA LEU A 335 -10.93 4.64 -18.36
C LEU A 335 -10.27 4.40 -17.00
N MET A 336 -11.07 4.27 -15.94
CA MET A 336 -10.57 3.88 -14.62
C MET A 336 -9.98 2.46 -14.66
N ALA A 337 -10.56 1.53 -15.38
CA ALA A 337 -9.98 0.19 -15.59
C ALA A 337 -8.68 0.22 -16.42
N LEU A 338 -8.39 1.27 -17.21
CA LEU A 338 -7.06 1.41 -17.82
C LEU A 338 -5.98 1.72 -16.77
N SER A 339 -6.34 2.44 -15.71
CA SER A 339 -5.45 2.65 -14.56
C SER A 339 -5.23 1.36 -13.74
N THR A 340 -5.99 0.30 -14.03
CA THR A 340 -5.85 -1.02 -13.40
C THR A 340 -4.93 -1.98 -14.16
N ILE A 341 -4.13 -1.49 -15.13
CA ILE A 341 -3.05 -2.25 -15.76
C ILE A 341 -1.87 -2.34 -14.77
N SER A 342 -1.97 -3.22 -13.78
CA SER A 342 -0.92 -3.52 -12.80
C SER A 342 -0.80 -5.03 -12.59
N PRO A 343 0.41 -5.59 -12.38
CA PRO A 343 0.59 -7.04 -12.25
C PRO A 343 -0.02 -7.69 -10.98
N ASN A 344 -0.43 -6.95 -9.94
CA ASN A 344 -0.98 -7.54 -8.70
C ASN A 344 -2.46 -7.20 -8.45
N LEU A 345 -3.36 -8.13 -8.79
CA LEU A 345 -4.82 -7.96 -8.68
C LEU A 345 -5.29 -7.72 -7.23
N SER A 346 -4.63 -8.34 -6.24
CA SER A 346 -5.04 -8.26 -4.83
C SER A 346 -4.73 -6.90 -4.20
N GLU A 347 -3.57 -6.31 -4.50
CA GLU A 347 -3.17 -4.99 -3.97
C GLU A 347 -3.96 -3.87 -4.64
N GLN A 348 -4.21 -4.00 -5.94
CA GLN A 348 -5.09 -3.12 -6.68
C GLN A 348 -6.52 -3.13 -6.13
N PHE A 349 -7.07 -4.32 -5.89
CA PHE A 349 -8.38 -4.46 -5.27
C PHE A 349 -8.41 -3.77 -3.91
N ALA A 350 -7.41 -4.00 -3.05
CA ALA A 350 -7.33 -3.36 -1.74
C ALA A 350 -7.26 -1.82 -1.82
N ALA A 351 -6.48 -1.26 -2.74
CA ALA A 351 -6.36 0.18 -2.91
C ALA A 351 -7.69 0.82 -3.38
N LEU A 352 -8.34 0.21 -4.39
CA LEU A 352 -9.65 0.66 -4.88
C LEU A 352 -10.72 0.55 -3.80
N VAL A 353 -10.73 -0.56 -3.06
CA VAL A 353 -11.64 -0.80 -1.94
C VAL A 353 -11.43 0.24 -0.85
N ASN A 354 -10.21 0.48 -0.39
CA ASN A 354 -9.95 1.43 0.69
C ASN A 354 -10.41 2.85 0.31
N LEU A 355 -10.12 3.29 -0.92
CA LEU A 355 -10.58 4.60 -1.41
C LEU A 355 -12.11 4.65 -1.54
N ALA A 356 -12.75 3.59 -2.05
CA ALA A 356 -14.20 3.49 -2.14
C ALA A 356 -14.87 3.48 -0.75
N VAL A 357 -14.30 2.78 0.23
CA VAL A 357 -14.76 2.79 1.62
C VAL A 357 -14.71 4.20 2.19
N VAL A 358 -13.57 4.90 2.10
CA VAL A 358 -13.47 6.27 2.62
C VAL A 358 -14.47 7.21 1.95
N THR A 359 -14.56 7.17 0.62
CA THR A 359 -15.50 8.02 -0.14
C THR A 359 -16.97 7.66 0.05
N ASN A 360 -17.30 6.45 0.53
CA ASN A 360 -18.65 6.05 0.88
C ASN A 360 -19.01 6.37 2.35
N VAL A 361 -18.07 6.24 3.28
CA VAL A 361 -18.30 6.48 4.71
C VAL A 361 -18.49 7.97 5.02
N LEU A 362 -17.85 8.88 4.27
CA LEU A 362 -18.09 10.32 4.40
C LEU A 362 -19.58 10.70 4.18
N PRO A 363 -20.24 10.25 3.09
CA PRO A 363 -21.70 10.29 2.95
C PRO A 363 -22.48 9.82 4.17
N TYR A 364 -22.08 8.68 4.78
CA TYR A 364 -22.78 8.16 5.96
C TYR A 364 -22.71 9.11 7.13
N ILE A 365 -21.52 9.67 7.39
CA ILE A 365 -21.32 10.63 8.49
C ILE A 365 -22.25 11.84 8.31
N ILE A 366 -22.27 12.44 7.11
CA ILE A 366 -23.06 13.64 6.82
C ILE A 366 -24.56 13.34 6.87
N SER A 367 -25.01 12.23 6.29
CA SER A 367 -26.43 11.86 6.27
C SER A 367 -26.94 11.45 7.65
N LEU A 368 -26.14 10.73 8.44
CA LEU A 368 -26.53 10.33 9.80
C LEU A 368 -26.47 11.50 10.79
N SER A 369 -25.53 12.43 10.65
CA SER A 369 -25.53 13.64 11.49
C SER A 369 -26.73 14.54 11.20
N ALA A 370 -27.23 14.56 9.96
CA ALA A 370 -28.47 15.25 9.63
C ALA A 370 -29.71 14.67 10.37
N LEU A 371 -29.68 13.40 10.79
CA LEU A 371 -30.78 12.77 11.52
C LEU A 371 -31.12 13.49 12.83
N PHE A 372 -30.14 14.08 13.52
CA PHE A 372 -30.41 14.89 14.73
C PHE A 372 -31.33 16.08 14.43
N VAL A 373 -31.09 16.76 13.30
CA VAL A 373 -31.90 17.89 12.83
C VAL A 373 -33.27 17.40 12.37
N MET A 374 -33.32 16.31 11.60
CA MET A 374 -34.56 15.71 11.12
C MET A 374 -35.50 15.31 12.27
N MET A 375 -34.97 14.63 13.30
CA MET A 375 -35.77 14.23 14.46
C MET A 375 -36.27 15.42 15.29
N ARG A 376 -35.48 16.49 15.39
CA ARG A 376 -35.89 17.73 16.07
C ARG A 376 -37.01 18.44 15.31
N ASN A 377 -36.88 18.57 14.00
CA ASN A 377 -37.88 19.20 13.14
C ASN A 377 -39.19 18.40 13.08
N ALA A 378 -39.11 17.07 13.16
CA ALA A 378 -40.28 16.19 13.19
C ALA A 378 -40.98 16.14 14.57
N GLY A 379 -40.46 16.80 15.61
CA GLY A 379 -41.06 16.79 16.95
C GLY A 379 -41.07 15.40 17.60
N THR A 380 -40.04 14.59 17.34
CA THR A 380 -39.98 13.19 17.81
C THR A 380 -40.02 13.11 19.35
N MET A 381 -40.74 12.13 19.90
CA MET A 381 -40.86 11.93 21.35
C MET A 381 -39.49 11.87 22.05
N PRO A 382 -39.29 12.48 23.23
CA PRO A 382 -37.99 12.57 23.88
C PRO A 382 -37.28 11.23 24.13
N ALA A 383 -38.04 10.19 24.51
CA ALA A 383 -37.50 8.85 24.72
C ALA A 383 -36.96 8.23 23.42
N LYS A 384 -37.73 8.35 22.33
CA LYS A 384 -37.33 7.86 21.00
C LYS A 384 -36.13 8.66 20.47
N TYR A 385 -36.13 9.99 20.64
CA TYR A 385 -35.00 10.85 20.28
C TYR A 385 -33.72 10.40 20.98
N ARG A 386 -33.75 10.17 22.30
CA ARG A 386 -32.58 9.73 23.07
C ARG A 386 -32.02 8.40 22.58
N LEU A 387 -32.89 7.40 22.34
CA LEU A 387 -32.47 6.10 21.83
C LEU A 387 -31.81 6.24 20.44
N ASN A 388 -32.51 6.90 19.51
CA ASN A 388 -32.01 7.12 18.16
C ASN A 388 -30.70 7.91 18.16
N ALA A 389 -30.57 8.91 19.03
CA ALA A 389 -29.35 9.70 19.19
C ALA A 389 -28.16 8.85 19.65
N ILE A 390 -28.34 7.98 20.64
CA ILE A 390 -27.28 7.08 21.13
C ILE A 390 -26.82 6.15 20.00
N VAL A 391 -27.77 5.52 19.29
CA VAL A 391 -27.43 4.62 18.17
C VAL A 391 -26.73 5.37 17.05
N THR A 392 -27.17 6.59 16.74
CA THR A 392 -26.54 7.45 15.72
C THR A 392 -25.11 7.84 16.12
N VAL A 393 -24.86 8.17 17.40
CA VAL A 393 -23.50 8.46 17.89
C VAL A 393 -22.59 7.23 17.74
N ILE A 394 -23.09 6.03 18.04
CA ILE A 394 -22.33 4.77 17.83
C ILE A 394 -22.00 4.60 16.34
N ALA A 395 -22.97 4.82 15.46
CA ALA A 395 -22.78 4.75 14.01
C ALA A 395 -21.74 5.75 13.50
N LEU A 396 -21.76 6.99 13.99
CA LEU A 396 -20.80 8.03 13.64
C LEU A 396 -19.40 7.71 14.18
N ALA A 397 -19.28 7.27 15.43
CA ALA A 397 -18.00 6.88 16.03
C ALA A 397 -17.35 5.73 15.27
N TYR A 398 -18.14 4.71 14.91
CA TYR A 398 -17.68 3.61 14.07
C TYR A 398 -17.25 4.08 12.68
N SER A 399 -18.02 4.97 12.05
CA SER A 399 -17.70 5.54 10.73
C SER A 399 -16.35 6.28 10.75
N VAL A 400 -16.10 7.10 11.77
CA VAL A 400 -14.81 7.79 11.96
C VAL A 400 -13.67 6.78 12.15
N TYR A 401 -13.89 5.75 12.96
CA TYR A 401 -12.89 4.71 13.17
C TYR A 401 -12.59 3.90 11.90
N ALA A 402 -13.59 3.63 11.07
CA ALA A 402 -13.40 2.95 9.80
C ALA A 402 -12.61 3.79 8.78
N ILE A 403 -12.81 5.11 8.75
CA ILE A 403 -11.97 6.03 7.95
C ILE A 403 -10.52 5.93 8.43
N TYR A 404 -10.28 6.00 9.73
CA TYR A 404 -8.94 5.84 10.31
C TYR A 404 -8.29 4.49 9.93
N ALA A 405 -9.05 3.40 10.03
CA ALA A 405 -8.59 2.05 9.72
C ALA A 405 -8.33 1.80 8.22
N SER A 406 -8.84 2.65 7.33
CA SER A 406 -8.66 2.50 5.87
C SER A 406 -7.28 2.99 5.37
N GLY A 407 -6.47 3.59 6.24
CA GLY A 407 -5.10 3.99 5.94
C GLY A 407 -4.96 5.42 5.39
N LYS A 408 -3.77 6.00 5.58
CA LYS A 408 -3.52 7.42 5.33
C LYS A 408 -3.74 7.85 3.88
N ASP A 409 -3.35 7.01 2.92
CA ASP A 409 -3.46 7.35 1.50
C ASP A 409 -4.92 7.38 1.04
N ALA A 410 -5.73 6.42 1.49
CA ALA A 410 -7.17 6.40 1.21
C ALA A 410 -7.88 7.61 1.84
N VAL A 411 -7.51 7.97 3.07
CA VAL A 411 -8.03 9.16 3.76
C VAL A 411 -7.66 10.44 3.03
N LEU A 412 -6.40 10.57 2.60
CA LEU A 412 -5.95 11.71 1.79
C LEU A 412 -6.73 11.80 0.48
N GLY A 413 -6.88 10.68 -0.24
CA GLY A 413 -7.69 10.61 -1.46
C GLY A 413 -9.13 11.05 -1.24
N GLY A 414 -9.79 10.54 -0.19
CA GLY A 414 -11.15 10.94 0.18
C GLY A 414 -11.27 12.44 0.52
N MET A 415 -10.31 13.00 1.26
CA MET A 415 -10.26 14.43 1.55
C MET A 415 -10.10 15.28 0.28
N LEU A 416 -9.23 14.87 -0.64
CA LEU A 416 -9.05 15.55 -1.92
C LEU A 416 -10.33 15.52 -2.76
N VAL A 417 -11.00 14.37 -2.85
CA VAL A 417 -12.30 14.25 -3.54
C VAL A 417 -13.34 15.17 -2.91
N MET A 418 -13.45 15.20 -1.59
CA MET A 418 -14.39 16.08 -0.88
C MET A 418 -14.08 17.56 -1.13
N ALA A 419 -12.80 17.95 -1.11
CA ALA A 419 -12.37 19.31 -1.45
C ALA A 419 -12.75 19.70 -2.88
N ILE A 420 -12.54 18.80 -3.85
CA ILE A 420 -12.95 19.00 -5.25
C ILE A 420 -14.47 19.12 -5.35
N GLY A 421 -15.23 18.31 -4.59
CA GLY A 421 -16.68 18.42 -4.49
C GLY A 421 -17.11 19.83 -4.07
N TYR A 422 -16.43 20.44 -3.10
CA TYR A 422 -16.75 21.81 -2.68
C TYR A 422 -16.42 22.85 -3.75
N VAL A 423 -15.31 22.67 -4.47
CA VAL A 423 -14.95 23.53 -5.60
C VAL A 423 -16.02 23.45 -6.71
N ILE A 424 -16.46 22.24 -7.09
CA ILE A 424 -17.51 22.05 -8.09
C ILE A 424 -18.82 22.69 -7.62
N TYR A 425 -19.21 22.44 -6.36
CA TYR A 425 -20.41 23.05 -5.79
C TYR A 425 -20.32 24.58 -5.80
N GLY A 426 -19.16 25.17 -5.47
CA GLY A 426 -18.96 26.62 -5.51
C GLY A 426 -19.27 27.23 -6.88
N PHE A 427 -18.89 26.56 -7.97
CA PHE A 427 -19.25 26.98 -9.33
C PHE A 427 -20.73 26.80 -9.66
N MET A 428 -21.48 25.99 -8.91
CA MET A 428 -22.91 25.75 -9.14
C MET A 428 -23.82 26.49 -8.14
N ALA A 429 -23.26 26.92 -7.00
CA ALA A 429 -23.99 27.45 -5.85
C ALA A 429 -24.89 28.63 -6.22
N PHE A 430 -24.46 29.48 -7.18
CA PHE A 430 -25.23 30.63 -7.66
C PHE A 430 -26.61 30.29 -8.24
N ARG A 431 -26.84 29.01 -8.62
CA ARG A 431 -28.12 28.53 -9.14
C ARG A 431 -29.15 28.26 -8.03
N PHE A 432 -28.68 28.14 -6.79
CA PHE A 432 -29.47 27.73 -5.63
C PHE A 432 -29.49 28.78 -4.52
N THR A 433 -28.55 29.73 -4.52
CA THR A 433 -28.66 30.96 -3.75
C THR A 433 -29.64 31.89 -4.45
N ALA A 434 -30.77 32.17 -3.80
CA ALA A 434 -31.72 33.16 -4.27
C ALA A 434 -31.10 34.57 -4.15
N VAL A 435 -30.39 35.00 -5.20
CA VAL A 435 -30.13 36.42 -5.46
C VAL A 435 -30.73 36.75 -6.82
N THR A 436 -31.77 37.58 -6.79
CA THR A 436 -32.35 38.27 -7.94
C THR A 436 -31.26 39.04 -8.70
N ALA A 437 -30.80 38.51 -9.84
CA ALA A 437 -30.40 39.30 -11.01
C ALA A 437 -30.09 38.40 -12.20
N SER A 438 -30.47 38.89 -13.38
CA SER A 438 -30.42 38.26 -14.70
C SER A 438 -29.06 37.68 -15.12
N GLY A 439 -29.08 36.61 -15.90
CA GLY A 439 -27.90 36.26 -16.71
C GLY A 439 -28.01 34.93 -17.47
N ARG A 440 -28.61 34.96 -18.66
CA ARG A 440 -28.78 33.82 -19.59
C ARG A 440 -27.47 33.27 -20.21
N ALA A 441 -26.29 33.57 -19.67
CA ALA A 441 -24.99 33.17 -20.24
C ALA A 441 -24.32 31.97 -19.55
N ALA A 442 -24.82 31.51 -18.39
CA ALA A 442 -24.07 30.61 -17.50
C ALA A 442 -24.30 29.09 -17.68
N ALA A 443 -24.99 28.65 -18.74
CA ALA A 443 -25.26 27.23 -18.98
C ALA A 443 -24.06 26.50 -19.62
N ALA A 444 -23.28 27.20 -20.46
CA ALA A 444 -22.13 26.62 -21.15
C ALA A 444 -20.88 26.47 -20.25
N SER A 445 -20.70 27.37 -19.27
CA SER A 445 -19.56 27.35 -18.35
C SER A 445 -19.61 26.21 -17.33
N ALA A 446 -20.80 25.78 -16.90
CA ALA A 446 -20.95 24.68 -15.94
C ALA A 446 -20.69 23.30 -16.55
N ALA A 447 -21.05 23.08 -17.82
CA ALA A 447 -20.74 21.84 -18.52
C ALA A 447 -19.23 21.69 -18.77
N ALA A 448 -18.57 22.80 -19.12
CA ALA A 448 -17.12 22.86 -19.25
C ALA A 448 -16.41 22.68 -17.90
N ALA A 449 -16.91 23.30 -16.82
CA ALA A 449 -16.35 23.14 -15.48
C ALA A 449 -16.53 21.71 -14.93
N LEU A 450 -17.68 21.05 -15.17
CA LEU A 450 -17.84 19.63 -14.85
C LEU A 450 -16.92 18.75 -15.70
N ALA A 451 -16.78 19.00 -17.00
CA ALA A 451 -15.89 18.22 -17.85
C ALA A 451 -14.42 18.40 -17.45
N ILE A 452 -13.99 19.62 -17.13
CA ILE A 452 -12.65 19.93 -16.61
C ILE A 452 -12.47 19.33 -15.22
N ALA A 453 -13.47 19.37 -14.34
CA ALA A 453 -13.41 18.71 -13.04
C ALA A 453 -13.34 17.18 -13.17
N PHE A 454 -14.08 16.56 -14.10
CA PHE A 454 -13.96 15.13 -14.40
C PHE A 454 -12.59 14.78 -15.01
N LEU A 455 -11.98 15.65 -15.83
CA LEU A 455 -10.63 15.50 -16.37
C LEU A 455 -9.53 15.71 -15.32
N VAL A 456 -9.71 16.68 -14.42
CA VAL A 456 -8.81 16.95 -13.28
C VAL A 456 -8.94 15.84 -12.24
N LEU A 457 -10.15 15.30 -12.01
CA LEU A 457 -10.40 14.14 -11.16
C LEU A 457 -9.87 12.85 -11.79
N ALA A 458 -9.89 12.70 -13.13
CA ALA A 458 -9.17 11.62 -13.82
C ALA A 458 -7.64 11.76 -13.68
N GLY A 459 -7.13 12.98 -13.51
CA GLY A 459 -5.73 13.27 -13.16
C GLY A 459 -5.40 13.23 -11.65
N LEU A 460 -6.41 13.14 -10.79
CA LEU A 460 -6.35 13.08 -9.31
C LEU A 460 -6.93 11.78 -8.72
N LEU A 461 -7.38 10.84 -9.55
CA LEU A 461 -7.19 9.41 -9.27
C LEU A 461 -5.77 9.25 -8.76
N PRO A 462 -5.47 8.29 -7.86
CA PRO A 462 -4.09 7.99 -7.54
C PRO A 462 -3.37 7.87 -8.89
N ARG A 463 -2.54 8.88 -9.20
CA ARG A 463 -1.42 8.67 -10.09
C ARG A 463 -0.82 7.41 -9.54
N PRO A 464 -0.46 6.43 -10.40
CA PRO A 464 0.22 5.26 -9.89
C PRO A 464 1.22 5.83 -8.88
N ALA A 465 1.05 5.43 -7.61
CA ALA A 465 2.20 5.37 -6.74
C ALA A 465 3.24 4.77 -7.68
N HIS A 466 4.33 5.50 -7.94
CA HIS A 466 5.46 4.89 -8.63
C HIS A 466 5.54 3.50 -8.05
N ALA A 467 5.22 2.52 -8.91
CA ALA A 467 4.91 1.21 -8.43
C ALA A 467 6.19 0.79 -7.73
N ASP A 468 6.12 0.60 -6.42
CA ASP A 468 6.74 -0.59 -5.88
C ASP A 468 6.11 -1.71 -6.72
N GLU A 469 6.88 -2.17 -7.70
CA GLU A 469 6.47 -3.20 -8.64
C GLU A 469 5.94 -4.41 -7.88
N PRO A 470 4.94 -5.11 -8.44
CA PRO A 470 4.63 -6.46 -8.01
C PRO A 470 5.88 -7.32 -8.08
N ALA A 471 6.18 -8.00 -6.99
CA ALA A 471 7.09 -9.13 -6.98
C ALA A 471 6.57 -10.23 -7.93
N SER A 472 6.85 -10.09 -9.23
CA SER A 472 7.10 -11.16 -10.20
C SER A 472 7.68 -10.62 -11.51
N ALA A 473 8.55 -9.62 -11.41
CA ALA A 473 9.86 -9.65 -12.03
C ALA A 473 10.68 -8.67 -11.21
N GLY A 474 11.40 -9.14 -10.19
CA GLY A 474 12.43 -8.31 -9.55
C GLY A 474 13.34 -7.67 -10.61
N ALA A 475 14.15 -6.69 -10.25
CA ALA A 475 15.20 -6.19 -11.15
C ALA A 475 15.94 -7.35 -11.85
N PHE A 476 16.12 -8.50 -11.19
CA PHE A 476 16.58 -9.74 -11.82
C PHE A 476 15.74 -10.24 -13.02
N GLY A 477 14.41 -10.29 -12.90
CA GLY A 477 13.51 -10.63 -13.99
C GLY A 477 13.52 -9.63 -15.14
N ARG A 478 13.61 -8.32 -14.84
CA ARG A 478 13.76 -7.26 -15.86
C ARG A 478 15.11 -7.33 -16.56
N ILE A 479 16.19 -7.62 -15.85
CA ILE A 479 17.53 -7.81 -16.42
C ILE A 479 17.53 -9.04 -17.36
N LYS A 480 16.85 -10.12 -16.96
CA LYS A 480 16.69 -11.33 -17.79
C LYS A 480 15.92 -11.06 -19.09
N GLN A 481 14.92 -10.18 -19.06
CA GLN A 481 14.13 -9.82 -20.24
C GLN A 481 14.82 -8.77 -21.13
N SER A 482 15.46 -7.77 -20.53
CA SER A 482 16.06 -6.64 -21.26
C SER A 482 17.48 -6.94 -21.75
N GLY A 483 18.20 -7.85 -21.10
CA GLY A 483 19.63 -8.08 -21.35
C GLY A 483 20.51 -6.89 -20.97
N VAL A 484 20.00 -5.94 -20.17
CA VAL A 484 20.72 -4.74 -19.73
C VAL A 484 20.68 -4.66 -18.20
N ILE A 485 21.81 -4.30 -17.59
CA ILE A 485 21.91 -3.98 -16.16
C ILE A 485 22.47 -2.57 -15.98
N ASN A 486 21.81 -1.77 -15.16
CA ASN A 486 22.22 -0.40 -14.82
C ASN A 486 22.95 -0.40 -13.46
N LEU A 487 24.24 -0.11 -13.47
CA LEU A 487 25.09 -0.06 -12.28
C LEU A 487 25.34 1.41 -11.90
N GLY A 488 24.86 1.79 -10.71
CA GLY A 488 25.05 3.12 -10.15
C GLY A 488 26.39 3.27 -9.43
N TYR A 489 27.12 4.34 -9.72
CA TYR A 489 28.38 4.66 -9.03
C TYR A 489 28.46 6.13 -8.63
N ILE A 490 29.17 6.41 -7.54
CA ILE A 490 29.46 7.77 -7.08
C ILE A 490 30.81 8.18 -7.67
N GLY A 491 30.88 9.35 -8.31
CA GLY A 491 32.04 9.74 -9.14
C GLY A 491 33.31 10.10 -8.37
N ASP A 492 33.18 10.41 -7.08
CA ASP A 492 34.19 11.00 -6.21
C ASP A 492 34.42 10.19 -4.91
N ALA A 493 33.99 8.92 -4.87
CA ALA A 493 34.07 8.04 -3.70
C ALA A 493 35.29 7.09 -3.75
N GLN A 494 36.49 7.60 -4.01
CA GLN A 494 37.72 6.79 -3.97
C GLN A 494 37.91 6.21 -2.55
N PRO A 495 38.34 4.94 -2.38
CA PRO A 495 38.70 3.94 -3.39
C PRO A 495 37.56 3.02 -3.86
N PHE A 496 36.32 3.28 -3.47
CA PHE A 496 35.17 2.43 -3.76
C PHE A 496 34.65 2.59 -5.19
N SER A 497 34.37 3.83 -5.60
CA SER A 497 33.95 4.16 -6.95
C SER A 497 34.45 5.54 -7.37
N TYR A 498 35.11 5.65 -8.52
CA TYR A 498 35.58 6.91 -9.06
C TYR A 498 35.89 6.79 -10.56
N LYS A 499 36.12 7.94 -11.23
CA LYS A 499 36.71 7.96 -12.56
C LYS A 499 38.21 8.13 -12.45
N ASP A 500 38.98 7.28 -13.14
CA ASP A 500 40.42 7.46 -13.24
C ASP A 500 40.79 8.62 -14.18
N GLN A 501 42.09 8.93 -14.27
CA GLN A 501 42.62 10.00 -15.12
C GLN A 501 42.35 9.76 -16.63
N THR A 502 42.01 8.53 -17.03
CA THR A 502 41.65 8.17 -18.41
C THR A 502 40.14 8.23 -18.66
N GLY A 503 39.35 8.61 -17.65
CA GLY A 503 37.89 8.68 -17.70
C GLY A 503 37.18 7.34 -17.53
N ARG A 504 37.92 6.25 -17.22
CA ARG A 504 37.35 4.92 -16.97
C ARG A 504 36.82 4.84 -15.53
N ILE A 505 35.68 4.17 -15.38
CA ILE A 505 35.05 3.94 -14.08
C ILE A 505 35.78 2.78 -13.41
N THR A 506 36.30 3.02 -12.21
CA THR A 506 37.11 2.05 -11.47
C THR A 506 36.87 2.18 -9.97
N GLY A 507 37.31 1.19 -9.22
CA GLY A 507 37.16 1.13 -7.76
C GLY A 507 36.83 -0.26 -7.25
N TYR A 508 36.94 -0.44 -5.94
CA TYR A 508 36.68 -1.72 -5.29
C TYR A 508 35.23 -2.19 -5.49
N THR A 509 34.23 -1.34 -5.21
CA THR A 509 32.81 -1.73 -5.34
C THR A 509 32.36 -1.80 -6.79
N VAL A 510 33.00 -1.05 -7.69
CA VAL A 510 32.83 -1.18 -9.15
C VAL A 510 33.25 -2.58 -9.61
N ALA A 511 34.41 -3.08 -9.15
CA ALA A 511 34.89 -4.42 -9.49
C ALA A 511 33.97 -5.54 -8.94
N LEU A 512 33.42 -5.36 -7.74
CA LEU A 512 32.43 -6.28 -7.17
C LEU A 512 31.12 -6.28 -7.97
N CYS A 513 30.60 -5.11 -8.30
CA CYS A 513 29.41 -4.99 -9.15
C CYS A 513 29.61 -5.62 -10.55
N GLN A 514 30.80 -5.52 -11.12
CA GLN A 514 31.11 -6.18 -12.39
C GLN A 514 31.07 -7.71 -12.25
N LYS A 515 31.65 -8.27 -11.18
CA LYS A 515 31.55 -9.71 -10.88
C LYS A 515 30.10 -10.16 -10.68
N ILE A 516 29.27 -9.34 -10.04
CA ILE A 516 27.83 -9.60 -9.89
C ILE A 516 27.14 -9.61 -11.26
N ALA A 517 27.44 -8.66 -12.15
CA ALA A 517 26.88 -8.64 -13.50
C ALA A 517 27.27 -9.90 -14.30
N ASP A 518 28.51 -10.37 -14.16
CA ASP A 518 28.98 -11.61 -14.81
C ASP A 518 28.26 -12.86 -14.26
N ALA A 519 27.99 -12.89 -12.96
CA ALA A 519 27.20 -13.95 -12.33
C ALA A 519 25.74 -13.94 -12.81
N ILE A 520 25.11 -12.75 -12.88
CA ILE A 520 23.75 -12.58 -13.41
C ILE A 520 23.66 -13.08 -14.85
N LYS A 521 24.66 -12.75 -15.70
CA LYS A 521 24.73 -13.25 -17.08
C LYS A 521 24.69 -14.77 -17.13
N THR A 522 25.49 -15.41 -16.28
CA THR A 522 25.64 -16.88 -16.23
C THR A 522 24.36 -17.56 -15.74
N GLU A 523 23.78 -17.07 -14.64
CA GLU A 523 22.58 -17.67 -14.02
C GLU A 523 21.30 -17.41 -14.83
N SER A 524 21.27 -16.30 -15.59
CA SER A 524 20.12 -15.96 -16.45
C SER A 524 20.12 -16.69 -17.80
N GLY A 525 21.21 -17.37 -18.17
CA GLY A 525 21.36 -18.04 -19.47
C GLY A 525 21.47 -17.09 -20.66
N LEU A 526 21.90 -15.84 -20.44
CA LEU A 526 22.03 -14.82 -21.48
C LEU A 526 23.37 -14.94 -22.22
N GLY A 527 23.35 -15.00 -23.56
CA GLY A 527 24.59 -15.00 -24.37
C GLY A 527 25.42 -13.72 -24.22
N THR A 528 24.74 -12.57 -24.06
CA THR A 528 25.34 -11.25 -23.84
C THR A 528 24.51 -10.42 -22.86
N LEU A 529 25.16 -9.80 -21.88
CA LEU A 529 24.57 -8.85 -20.93
C LEU A 529 25.25 -7.50 -21.10
N LYS A 530 24.48 -6.43 -21.39
CA LYS A 530 25.01 -5.07 -21.54
C LYS A 530 25.04 -4.38 -20.17
N VAL A 531 26.24 -4.02 -19.71
CA VAL A 531 26.42 -3.24 -18.48
C VAL A 531 26.41 -1.75 -18.81
N ASN A 532 25.47 -1.02 -18.20
CA ASN A 532 25.35 0.44 -18.32
C ASN A 532 25.75 1.10 -17.00
N TRP A 533 26.76 1.97 -17.01
CA TRP A 533 27.20 2.66 -15.81
C TRP A 533 26.53 4.04 -15.68
N VAL A 534 25.86 4.28 -14.57
CA VAL A 534 25.11 5.50 -14.30
C VAL A 534 25.76 6.24 -13.14
N ALA A 535 26.19 7.49 -13.37
CA ALA A 535 26.70 8.34 -12.31
C ALA A 535 25.54 8.81 -11.42
N VAL A 536 25.66 8.65 -10.11
CA VAL A 536 24.68 9.11 -9.13
C VAL A 536 25.32 10.06 -8.12
N THR A 537 24.58 11.10 -7.74
CA THR A 537 25.00 12.00 -6.67
C THR A 537 24.63 11.41 -5.31
N PRO A 538 25.35 11.76 -4.22
CA PRO A 538 25.00 11.30 -2.88
C PRO A 538 23.52 11.52 -2.53
N ASP A 539 22.96 12.69 -2.82
CA ASP A 539 21.57 13.00 -2.46
C ASP A 539 20.52 12.24 -3.28
N ALA A 540 20.84 11.88 -4.53
CA ALA A 540 19.91 11.21 -5.44
C ALA A 540 20.08 9.69 -5.49
N ARG A 541 21.11 9.11 -4.84
CA ARG A 541 21.48 7.70 -4.98
C ARG A 541 20.39 6.73 -4.52
N LEU A 542 19.74 7.01 -3.39
CA LEU A 542 18.68 6.14 -2.86
C LEU A 542 17.46 6.18 -3.78
N ARG A 543 17.06 7.38 -4.20
CA ARG A 543 15.97 7.57 -5.17
C ARG A 543 16.30 6.91 -6.51
N ALA A 544 17.55 6.94 -6.97
CA ALA A 544 17.93 6.28 -8.22
C ALA A 544 17.67 4.76 -8.22
N VAL A 545 17.85 4.10 -7.07
CA VAL A 545 17.51 2.68 -6.90
C VAL A 545 16.00 2.48 -6.81
N GLN A 546 15.30 3.32 -6.05
CA GLN A 546 13.84 3.28 -5.87
C GLN A 546 13.08 3.52 -7.17
N ASP A 547 13.53 4.50 -7.96
CA ASP A 547 12.97 4.86 -9.27
C ASP A 547 13.41 3.89 -10.38
N HIS A 548 14.16 2.84 -10.06
CA HIS A 548 14.73 1.86 -11.01
C HIS A 548 15.59 2.48 -12.13
N ARG A 549 16.19 3.65 -11.88
CA ARG A 549 17.20 4.23 -12.79
C ARG A 549 18.52 3.47 -12.74
N ILE A 550 18.78 2.80 -11.62
CA ILE A 550 19.88 1.85 -11.41
C ILE A 550 19.35 0.60 -10.73
N ASP A 551 19.89 -0.55 -11.11
CA ASP A 551 19.52 -1.86 -10.53
C ASP A 551 20.37 -2.15 -9.28
N LEU A 552 21.67 -1.81 -9.32
CA LEU A 552 22.58 -1.94 -8.19
C LEU A 552 23.29 -0.61 -7.91
N LEU A 553 23.33 -0.20 -6.64
CA LEU A 553 24.15 0.89 -6.14
C LEU A 553 25.48 0.31 -5.65
N CYS A 554 26.57 0.61 -6.38
CA CYS A 554 27.89 0.03 -6.17
C CYS A 554 28.63 0.67 -4.99
N GLY A 555 28.15 0.36 -3.78
CA GLY A 555 28.71 0.79 -2.51
C GLY A 555 27.99 1.99 -1.91
N ASP A 556 27.36 1.76 -0.76
CA ASP A 556 26.85 2.83 0.11
C ASP A 556 26.91 2.38 1.57
N ALA A 557 26.87 3.35 2.49
CA ALA A 557 26.83 3.09 3.92
C ALA A 557 25.51 2.42 4.33
N ASP A 558 25.63 1.23 4.89
CA ASP A 558 24.50 0.42 5.32
C ASP A 558 23.98 0.91 6.69
N THR A 559 23.03 1.84 6.63
CA THR A 559 22.40 2.47 7.79
C THR A 559 20.92 2.12 7.88
N LEU A 560 20.35 2.17 9.08
CA LEU A 560 18.90 1.96 9.27
C LEU A 560 18.05 2.96 8.47
N ALA A 561 18.54 4.20 8.34
CA ALA A 561 17.88 5.23 7.53
C ALA A 561 17.88 4.88 6.04
N ALA A 562 18.99 4.38 5.50
CA ALA A 562 19.06 3.93 4.11
C ALA A 562 18.22 2.65 3.90
N ARG A 563 18.23 1.71 4.86
CA ARG A 563 17.42 0.49 4.85
C ARG A 563 15.91 0.75 4.84
N ALA A 564 15.46 1.92 5.31
CA ALA A 564 14.07 2.32 5.17
C ALA A 564 13.66 2.48 3.70
N GLY A 565 14.59 2.87 2.82
CA GLY A 565 14.33 3.13 1.41
C GLY A 565 14.81 2.05 0.43
N ILE A 566 15.91 1.35 0.71
CA ILE A 566 16.52 0.33 -0.18
C ILE A 566 16.94 -0.92 0.60
N SER A 567 17.20 -2.03 -0.09
CA SER A 567 17.81 -3.24 0.48
C SER A 567 19.33 -3.23 0.28
N PHE A 568 20.04 -3.99 1.10
CA PHE A 568 21.50 -4.14 1.02
C PHE A 568 21.92 -5.61 0.98
N SER A 569 23.02 -5.88 0.28
CA SER A 569 23.73 -7.16 0.31
C SER A 569 24.39 -7.45 1.67
N ILE A 570 25.02 -8.62 1.82
CA ILE A 570 26.06 -8.81 2.83
C ILE A 570 27.10 -7.69 2.73
N PRO A 571 27.65 -7.22 3.87
CA PRO A 571 28.53 -6.07 3.86
C PRO A 571 29.84 -6.43 3.14
N VAL A 572 30.30 -5.53 2.27
CA VAL A 572 31.47 -5.73 1.41
C VAL A 572 32.72 -5.01 1.92
N TYR A 573 32.56 -4.17 2.94
CA TYR A 573 33.64 -3.51 3.65
C TYR A 573 33.16 -3.08 5.07
N PRO A 574 33.96 -3.24 6.14
CA PRO A 574 33.53 -2.93 7.51
C PRO A 574 33.29 -1.44 7.78
N GLY A 575 34.05 -0.56 7.11
CA GLY A 575 33.88 0.90 7.13
C GLY A 575 34.01 1.57 8.50
N GLY A 576 33.99 2.91 8.51
CA GLY A 576 34.09 3.72 9.72
C GLY A 576 35.47 4.35 9.97
N ILE A 577 35.58 4.97 11.15
CA ILE A 577 36.72 5.82 11.52
C ILE A 577 37.90 4.95 11.95
N GLY A 578 39.05 5.22 11.34
CA GLY A 578 40.35 4.69 11.72
C GLY A 578 41.31 5.79 12.15
N ALA A 579 42.53 5.40 12.49
CA ALA A 579 43.61 6.32 12.77
C ALA A 579 44.91 5.84 12.12
N VAL A 580 45.72 6.79 11.68
CA VAL A 580 47.07 6.55 11.15
C VAL A 580 48.11 7.24 12.04
N LEU A 581 49.20 6.53 12.28
CA LEU A 581 50.33 6.93 13.10
C LEU A 581 51.63 6.66 12.33
N ARG A 582 52.75 7.18 12.82
CA ARG A 582 54.06 6.75 12.35
C ARG A 582 54.44 5.37 12.91
N SER A 583 55.25 4.64 12.16
CA SER A 583 55.82 3.35 12.55
C SER A 583 56.68 3.43 13.81
N ASP A 584 57.27 4.58 14.12
CA ASP A 584 58.06 4.87 15.33
C ASP A 584 57.26 5.54 16.46
N ALA A 585 55.93 5.63 16.37
CA ALA A 585 55.11 6.24 17.42
C ALA A 585 55.27 5.51 18.79
N PRO A 586 55.16 6.23 19.93
CA PRO A 586 55.34 5.66 21.26
C PRO A 586 54.46 4.43 21.50
N ALA A 587 55.04 3.38 22.11
CA ALA A 587 54.33 2.12 22.35
C ALA A 587 53.02 2.31 23.12
N GLY A 588 53.03 3.13 24.17
CA GLY A 588 51.82 3.44 24.94
C GLY A 588 50.73 4.16 24.15
N LEU A 589 51.09 4.96 23.14
CA LEU A 589 50.09 5.59 22.25
C LEU A 589 49.47 4.55 21.30
N LYS A 590 50.31 3.68 20.73
CA LYS A 590 49.84 2.58 19.87
C LYS A 590 48.92 1.64 20.63
N GLU A 591 49.27 1.27 21.86
CA GLU A 591 48.51 0.37 22.72
C GLU A 591 47.14 0.94 23.10
N VAL A 592 47.10 2.20 23.53
CA VAL A 592 45.83 2.89 23.88
C VAL A 592 44.91 2.99 22.66
N LEU A 593 45.46 3.34 21.50
CA LEU A 593 44.66 3.53 20.30
C LEU A 593 44.29 2.21 19.62
N SER A 594 45.13 1.17 19.67
CA SER A 594 44.80 -0.16 19.14
C SER A 594 43.76 -0.89 19.99
N GLY A 595 43.58 -0.52 21.26
CA GLY A 595 42.64 -1.17 22.16
C GLY A 595 43.11 -2.54 22.64
N ALA A 596 44.39 -2.86 22.46
CA ALA A 596 45.01 -4.05 23.02
C ALA A 596 45.00 -3.98 24.56
N SER A 597 44.73 -5.11 25.21
CA SER A 597 44.87 -5.21 26.66
C SER A 597 46.34 -4.99 27.06
N PRO A 598 46.63 -4.07 27.99
CA PRO A 598 47.97 -3.87 28.46
C PRO A 598 48.57 -5.14 29.05
N ALA A 599 49.83 -5.44 28.70
CA ALA A 599 50.58 -6.53 29.31
C ALA A 599 51.00 -6.22 30.76
N HIS A 600 50.65 -5.04 31.27
CA HIS A 600 51.04 -4.49 32.56
C HIS A 600 49.84 -3.78 33.22
N PRO A 601 49.76 -3.71 34.55
CA PRO A 601 48.65 -3.04 35.24
C PRO A 601 48.61 -1.54 34.92
N THR A 602 47.54 -1.08 34.30
CA THR A 602 47.33 0.34 33.96
C THR A 602 46.35 1.01 34.92
N TRP A 603 46.76 2.13 35.52
CA TRP A 603 45.86 3.01 36.26
C TRP A 603 44.82 3.63 35.32
N ARG A 604 43.55 3.69 35.75
CA ARG A 604 42.40 4.15 34.93
C ARG A 604 42.57 5.55 34.31
N ALA A 605 43.40 6.42 34.88
CA ALA A 605 43.63 7.78 34.38
C ALA A 605 44.74 7.91 33.32
N VAL A 606 45.58 6.88 33.14
CA VAL A 606 46.79 6.96 32.28
C VAL A 606 46.45 7.13 30.79
N PRO A 607 45.45 6.44 30.21
CA PRO A 607 45.10 6.63 28.79
C PRO A 607 44.65 8.05 28.46
N ALA A 608 43.85 8.68 29.34
CA ALA A 608 43.38 10.05 29.14
C ALA A 608 44.52 11.08 29.21
N GLN A 609 45.45 10.90 30.15
CA GLN A 609 46.66 11.73 30.26
C GLN A 609 47.64 11.55 29.10
N LEU A 610 47.68 10.36 28.51
CA LEU A 610 48.55 10.09 27.37
C LEU A 610 48.01 10.73 26.10
N ILE A 611 46.68 10.69 25.89
CA ILE A 611 45.99 11.34 24.75
C ILE A 611 46.03 12.86 24.87
N SER A 612 45.90 13.44 26.07
CA SER A 612 45.92 14.90 26.26
C SER A 612 47.24 15.57 25.86
N ARG A 613 48.33 14.81 25.85
CA ARG A 613 49.66 15.28 25.42
C ARG A 613 49.91 15.15 23.92
N GLN A 614 48.98 14.58 23.16
CA GLN A 614 49.15 14.36 21.72
C GLN A 614 48.56 15.50 20.90
N THR A 615 49.20 15.74 19.75
CA THR A 615 48.64 16.56 18.68
C THR A 615 47.89 15.64 17.71
N ILE A 616 46.59 15.84 17.61
CA ILE A 616 45.67 15.06 16.78
C ILE A 616 45.29 15.90 15.57
N SER A 617 45.39 15.36 14.38
CA SER A 617 44.86 16.00 13.17
C SER A 617 43.59 15.30 12.68
N VAL A 618 42.70 16.06 12.05
CA VAL A 618 41.44 15.54 11.50
C VAL A 618 40.94 16.47 10.40
N VAL A 619 40.28 15.93 9.36
CA VAL A 619 39.73 16.76 8.27
C VAL A 619 38.61 17.65 8.80
N ASP A 620 38.64 18.93 8.46
CA ASP A 620 37.64 19.89 8.90
C ASP A 620 36.25 19.57 8.29
N GLY A 621 35.20 19.70 9.09
CA GLY A 621 33.82 19.33 8.75
C GLY A 621 33.54 17.83 8.66
N SER A 622 34.54 16.95 8.86
CA SER A 622 34.38 15.51 8.63
C SER A 622 33.58 14.78 9.72
N PRO A 623 32.99 13.60 9.41
CA PRO A 623 32.43 12.71 10.44
C PRO A 623 33.43 12.36 11.54
N ALA A 624 34.71 12.18 11.19
CA ALA A 624 35.78 11.91 12.13
C ALA A 624 36.00 13.05 13.14
N GLN A 625 35.93 14.32 12.71
CA GLN A 625 36.06 15.48 13.60
C GLN A 625 34.91 15.54 14.60
N ARG A 626 33.67 15.34 14.13
CA ARG A 626 32.48 15.33 14.99
C ARG A 626 32.54 14.21 16.02
N TRP A 627 32.90 13.00 15.60
CA TRP A 627 33.07 11.86 16.50
C TRP A 627 34.18 12.10 17.53
N LEU A 628 35.35 12.57 17.08
CA LEU A 628 36.50 12.83 17.94
C LEU A 628 36.17 13.90 18.98
N GLY A 629 35.58 15.02 18.58
CA GLY A 629 35.17 16.09 19.49
C GLY A 629 34.15 15.61 20.53
N GLY A 630 33.16 14.81 20.11
CA GLY A 630 32.19 14.20 21.02
C GLY A 630 32.84 13.28 22.05
N LYS A 631 33.83 12.46 21.66
CA LYS A 631 34.53 11.56 22.58
C LYS A 631 35.46 12.30 23.54
N LEU A 632 36.21 13.29 23.05
CA LEU A 632 37.05 14.13 23.90
C LEU A 632 36.22 14.89 24.94
N GLY A 633 35.06 15.44 24.54
CA GLY A 633 34.11 16.08 25.45
C GLY A 633 33.49 15.11 26.46
N GLN A 634 33.05 13.93 26.01
CA GLN A 634 32.47 12.90 26.88
C GLN A 634 33.44 12.48 28.00
N PHE A 635 34.72 12.32 27.67
CA PHE A 635 35.75 11.88 28.62
C PHE A 635 36.53 13.03 29.27
N GLN A 636 36.17 14.28 29.00
CA GLN A 636 36.84 15.49 29.53
C GLN A 636 38.36 15.48 29.25
N ILE A 637 38.76 15.05 28.05
CA ILE A 637 40.17 14.98 27.63
C ILE A 637 40.53 16.24 26.86
N THR A 638 41.45 17.02 27.40
CA THR A 638 42.02 18.21 26.73
C THR A 638 43.15 17.78 25.80
N ALA A 639 42.86 17.54 24.52
CA ALA A 639 43.86 17.24 23.49
C ALA A 639 43.93 18.35 22.43
N SER A 640 45.10 18.55 21.83
CA SER A 640 45.27 19.53 20.74
C SER A 640 44.77 18.95 19.43
N VAL A 641 43.63 19.43 18.92
CA VAL A 641 43.03 18.97 17.66
C VAL A 641 43.25 20.02 16.58
N ILE A 642 43.97 19.65 15.52
CA ILE A 642 44.32 20.52 14.39
C ILE A 642 43.47 20.12 13.17
N PRO A 643 42.57 21.00 12.70
CA PRO A 643 41.83 20.76 11.46
C PRO A 643 42.75 20.82 10.24
N VAL A 644 42.50 19.95 9.25
CA VAL A 644 43.19 19.93 7.94
C VAL A 644 42.19 19.96 6.80
N SER A 645 42.62 20.39 5.61
CA SER A 645 41.78 20.50 4.41
C SER A 645 41.38 19.15 3.80
N ASP A 646 42.27 18.16 3.87
CA ASP A 646 42.12 16.89 3.16
C ASP A 646 42.95 15.77 3.82
N VAL A 647 42.69 14.53 3.40
CA VAL A 647 43.33 13.32 3.95
C VAL A 647 44.84 13.28 3.67
N GLN A 648 45.29 13.76 2.50
CA GLN A 648 46.71 13.75 2.15
C GLN A 648 47.49 14.72 3.04
N SER A 649 46.95 15.91 3.26
CA SER A 649 47.49 16.91 4.20
C SER A 649 47.55 16.36 5.63
N GLY A 650 46.52 15.62 6.08
CA GLY A 650 46.53 14.93 7.37
C GLY A 650 47.64 13.89 7.51
N VAL A 651 47.77 13.00 6.53
CA VAL A 651 48.85 11.98 6.50
C VAL A 651 50.24 12.64 6.43
N ARG A 652 50.38 13.71 5.65
CA ARG A 652 51.63 14.48 5.52
C ARG A 652 52.06 15.07 6.85
N ARG A 653 51.14 15.65 7.63
CA ARG A 653 51.44 16.16 8.98
C ARG A 653 51.93 15.07 9.93
N VAL A 654 51.42 13.85 9.80
CA VAL A 654 51.88 12.70 10.59
C VAL A 654 53.32 12.33 10.20
N LEU A 655 53.63 12.25 8.91
CA LEU A 655 54.98 12.00 8.41
C LEU A 655 55.97 13.08 8.88
N ASP A 656 55.59 14.35 8.75
CA ASP A 656 56.39 15.53 9.10
C ASP A 656 56.48 15.76 10.62
N ARG A 657 55.95 14.84 11.44
CA ARG A 657 55.91 14.89 12.93
C ARG A 657 55.18 16.12 13.51
N GLN A 658 54.35 16.78 12.71
CA GLN A 658 53.51 17.91 13.14
C GLN A 658 52.20 17.46 13.80
N SER A 659 51.85 16.19 13.66
CA SER A 659 50.72 15.56 14.35
C SER A 659 51.11 14.14 14.73
N ASN A 660 50.82 13.74 15.97
CA ASN A 660 51.15 12.40 16.48
C ASN A 660 50.22 11.34 15.89
N VAL A 661 48.97 11.71 15.60
CA VAL A 661 47.94 10.84 15.03
C VAL A 661 47.03 11.64 14.10
N PHE A 662 46.54 10.98 13.05
CA PHE A 662 45.51 11.52 12.16
C PHE A 662 44.30 10.58 12.16
N PHE A 663 43.11 11.12 12.47
CA PHE A 663 41.84 10.39 12.40
C PHE A 663 41.10 10.69 11.10
N GLY A 664 40.53 9.66 10.50
CA GLY A 664 39.77 9.78 9.25
C GLY A 664 39.04 8.50 8.90
N GLU A 665 38.30 8.51 7.80
CA GLU A 665 37.69 7.30 7.25
C GLU A 665 38.77 6.28 6.90
N ARG A 666 38.70 5.07 7.49
CA ARG A 666 39.80 4.10 7.42
C ARG A 666 40.13 3.68 5.98
N SER A 667 39.12 3.61 5.11
CA SER A 667 39.31 3.32 3.68
C SER A 667 40.21 4.34 2.97
N LEU A 668 40.03 5.62 3.27
CA LEU A 668 40.85 6.70 2.74
C LEU A 668 42.26 6.66 3.34
N LEU A 669 42.38 6.34 4.63
CA LEU A 669 43.69 6.18 5.28
C LEU A 669 44.50 5.05 4.65
N LEU A 670 43.89 3.88 4.43
CA LEU A 670 44.54 2.75 3.77
C LEU A 670 44.94 3.07 2.33
N ALA A 671 44.07 3.74 1.57
CA ALA A 671 44.35 4.14 0.19
C ALA A 671 45.50 5.15 0.10
N VAL A 672 45.51 6.18 0.96
CA VAL A 672 46.58 7.19 0.97
C VAL A 672 47.88 6.63 1.55
N ALA A 673 47.83 5.80 2.59
CA ALA A 673 49.02 5.19 3.18
C ALA A 673 49.70 4.21 2.22
N SER A 674 48.93 3.39 1.50
CA SER A 674 49.47 2.42 0.53
C SER A 674 50.04 3.07 -0.73
N SER A 675 49.47 4.21 -1.16
CA SER A 675 49.97 4.97 -2.32
C SER A 675 51.12 5.93 -1.98
N SER A 676 51.42 6.14 -0.70
CA SER A 676 52.51 7.00 -0.26
C SER A 676 53.88 6.36 -0.51
N PRO A 677 54.88 7.11 -1.02
CA PRO A 677 56.27 6.64 -1.12
C PRO A 677 56.89 6.26 0.23
N ALA A 678 56.34 6.78 1.34
CA ALA A 678 56.77 6.50 2.71
C ALA A 678 55.80 5.55 3.44
N SER A 679 55.14 4.63 2.71
CA SER A 679 54.17 3.69 3.28
C SER A 679 54.72 2.84 4.43
N GLY A 680 56.01 2.48 4.40
CA GLY A 680 56.70 1.75 5.48
C GLY A 680 56.85 2.52 6.80
N ASP A 681 56.72 3.85 6.75
CA ASP A 681 56.79 4.72 7.93
C ASP A 681 55.41 4.98 8.57
N LEU A 682 54.34 4.41 8.01
CA LEU A 682 52.97 4.62 8.45
C LEU A 682 52.35 3.33 8.96
N ILE A 683 51.58 3.44 10.04
CA ILE A 683 50.74 2.36 10.57
C ILE A 683 49.31 2.88 10.61
N VAL A 684 48.44 2.29 9.79
CA VAL A 684 46.99 2.42 9.94
C VAL A 684 46.54 1.37 10.95
N LEU A 685 45.86 1.79 12.01
CA LEU A 685 45.41 0.85 13.05
C LEU A 685 44.35 -0.12 12.51
N ASP A 686 44.41 -1.36 12.99
CA ASP A 686 43.39 -2.40 12.74
C ASP A 686 42.06 -2.04 13.42
N ARG A 687 42.14 -1.34 14.56
CA ARG A 687 40.97 -0.93 15.33
C ARG A 687 40.09 0.03 14.54
N HIS A 688 38.80 -0.31 14.48
CA HIS A 688 37.74 0.57 14.01
C HIS A 688 37.12 1.29 15.23
N PHE A 689 37.13 2.62 15.20
CA PHE A 689 36.58 3.45 16.27
C PHE A 689 35.07 3.65 16.17
N THR A 690 34.56 3.54 14.94
CA THR A 690 33.14 3.42 14.62
C THR A 690 32.96 2.27 13.64
N TYR A 691 31.76 1.72 13.59
CA TYR A 691 31.40 0.67 12.64
C TYR A 691 30.33 1.22 11.72
N LEU A 692 30.65 1.34 10.43
CA LEU A 692 29.75 1.85 9.41
C LEU A 692 29.95 1.04 8.12
N PRO A 693 29.38 -0.17 8.04
CA PRO A 693 29.63 -1.09 6.94
C PRO A 693 29.16 -0.51 5.61
N VAL A 694 29.88 -0.86 4.55
CA VAL A 694 29.51 -0.56 3.16
C VAL A 694 28.95 -1.82 2.54
N ALA A 695 27.84 -1.70 1.83
CA ALA A 695 27.19 -2.81 1.13
C ALA A 695 26.72 -2.38 -0.27
N ILE A 696 26.30 -3.35 -1.09
CA ILE A 696 25.71 -3.08 -2.40
C ILE A 696 24.21 -2.84 -2.20
N GLY A 697 23.74 -1.67 -2.62
CA GLY A 697 22.33 -1.29 -2.50
C GLY A 697 21.50 -1.81 -3.68
N MET A 698 20.26 -2.18 -3.42
CA MET A 698 19.30 -2.67 -4.43
C MET A 698 17.87 -2.34 -4.01
N ALA A 699 16.91 -2.49 -4.94
CA ALA A 699 15.51 -2.22 -4.64
C ALA A 699 14.99 -3.14 -3.52
N ARG A 700 14.04 -2.63 -2.71
CA ARG A 700 13.35 -3.47 -1.73
C ARG A 700 12.40 -4.43 -2.44
N GLY A 701 12.17 -5.60 -1.83
CA GLY A 701 11.26 -6.60 -2.37
C GLY A 701 11.83 -7.51 -3.47
N ASP A 702 13.11 -7.37 -3.81
CA ASP A 702 13.81 -8.24 -4.78
C ASP A 702 14.74 -9.23 -4.07
N ASP A 703 14.15 -10.19 -3.36
CA ASP A 703 14.91 -11.17 -2.58
C ASP A 703 15.68 -12.16 -3.46
N ASP A 704 15.25 -12.41 -4.71
CA ASP A 704 15.96 -13.26 -5.67
C ASP A 704 17.25 -12.60 -6.14
N LEU A 705 17.21 -11.32 -6.55
CA LEU A 705 18.42 -10.57 -6.89
C LEU A 705 19.35 -10.47 -5.69
N ARG A 706 18.79 -10.21 -4.51
CA ARG A 706 19.57 -10.14 -3.27
C ARG A 706 20.27 -11.46 -2.97
N LEU A 707 19.56 -12.58 -3.06
CA LEU A 707 20.12 -13.91 -2.83
C LEU A 707 21.25 -14.22 -3.82
N LEU A 708 21.07 -13.88 -5.11
CA LEU A 708 22.11 -14.04 -6.13
C LEU A 708 23.34 -13.19 -5.82
N VAL A 709 23.13 -11.93 -5.44
CA VAL A 709 24.22 -11.00 -5.04
C VAL A 709 24.95 -11.56 -3.82
N ASP A 710 24.24 -11.96 -2.78
CA ASP A 710 24.81 -12.47 -1.53
C ASP A 710 25.55 -13.79 -1.74
N ARG A 711 25.03 -14.69 -2.60
CA ARG A 711 25.69 -15.92 -3.03
C ARG A 711 26.98 -15.63 -3.80
N THR A 712 26.93 -14.70 -4.75
CA THR A 712 28.09 -14.31 -5.57
C THR A 712 29.19 -13.72 -4.70
N LEU A 713 28.83 -12.82 -3.78
CA LEU A 713 29.76 -12.20 -2.85
C LEU A 713 30.34 -13.22 -1.87
N SER A 714 29.52 -14.11 -1.30
CA SER A 714 29.99 -15.14 -0.35
C SER A 714 30.98 -16.11 -0.99
N ARG A 715 30.66 -16.62 -2.20
CA ARG A 715 31.58 -17.46 -2.98
C ARG A 715 32.87 -16.72 -3.33
N PHE A 716 32.76 -15.45 -3.69
CA PHE A 716 33.92 -14.65 -4.03
C PHE A 716 34.83 -14.39 -2.82
N PHE A 717 34.27 -14.03 -1.67
CA PHE A 717 35.04 -13.82 -0.44
C PHE A 717 35.75 -15.08 0.06
N ALA A 718 35.21 -16.26 -0.24
CA ALA A 718 35.85 -17.54 0.05
C ALA A 718 36.90 -17.97 -1.02
N SER A 719 36.98 -17.27 -2.15
CA SER A 719 37.88 -17.63 -3.26
C SER A 719 39.32 -17.15 -3.04
N SER A 720 40.27 -17.83 -3.69
CA SER A 720 41.69 -17.42 -3.70
C SER A 720 41.95 -16.11 -4.45
N GLU A 721 40.99 -15.64 -5.26
CA GLU A 721 41.10 -14.38 -6.01
C GLU A 721 40.84 -13.14 -5.15
N PHE A 722 40.03 -13.28 -4.10
CA PHE A 722 39.59 -12.14 -3.29
C PHE A 722 40.73 -11.36 -2.61
N PRO A 723 41.72 -12.00 -1.97
CA PRO A 723 42.84 -11.29 -1.35
C PRO A 723 43.61 -10.40 -2.34
N ALA A 724 43.79 -10.87 -3.59
CA ALA A 724 44.46 -10.09 -4.63
C ALA A 724 43.63 -8.87 -5.05
N LEU A 725 42.30 -9.04 -5.18
CA LEU A 725 41.39 -7.92 -5.46
C LEU A 725 41.43 -6.88 -4.33
N TYR A 726 41.31 -7.29 -3.07
CA TYR A 726 41.33 -6.39 -1.93
C TYR A 726 42.66 -5.61 -1.82
N THR A 727 43.79 -6.32 -1.98
CA THR A 727 45.14 -5.75 -1.88
C THR A 727 45.39 -4.60 -2.86
N ARG A 728 44.75 -4.65 -4.03
CA ARG A 728 44.88 -3.61 -5.05
C ARG A 728 44.41 -2.22 -4.60
N TRP A 729 43.41 -2.12 -3.71
CA TRP A 729 42.87 -0.83 -3.26
C TRP A 729 43.19 -0.50 -1.80
N PHE A 730 43.38 -1.50 -0.94
CA PHE A 730 43.50 -1.29 0.50
C PHE A 730 44.81 -1.85 1.09
N GLY A 731 45.64 -2.55 0.30
CA GLY A 731 46.78 -3.30 0.82
C GLY A 731 46.36 -4.63 1.47
N ALA A 732 47.33 -5.33 2.08
CA ALA A 732 47.06 -6.64 2.67
C ALA A 732 46.00 -6.54 3.79
N ALA A 733 44.97 -7.40 3.72
CA ALA A 733 43.91 -7.45 4.72
C ALA A 733 44.47 -7.88 6.08
N ASP A 734 44.21 -7.11 7.13
CA ASP A 734 44.54 -7.44 8.52
C ASP A 734 43.67 -8.59 9.08
N ALA A 735 43.95 -9.03 10.31
CA ALA A 735 43.24 -10.16 10.92
C ALA A 735 41.74 -9.89 11.14
N ASP A 736 41.38 -8.66 11.52
CA ASP A 736 39.99 -8.28 11.76
C ASP A 736 39.22 -8.18 10.44
N THR A 737 39.86 -7.63 9.40
CA THR A 737 39.33 -7.59 8.04
C THR A 737 39.12 -9.01 7.49
N ARG A 738 40.08 -9.92 7.67
CA ARG A 738 39.91 -11.34 7.28
C ARG A 738 38.78 -12.02 8.04
N ASN A 739 38.69 -11.78 9.34
CA ASN A 739 37.59 -12.30 10.17
C ASN A 739 36.24 -11.73 9.74
N PHE A 740 36.17 -10.44 9.42
CA PHE A 740 34.96 -9.79 8.92
C PHE A 740 34.45 -10.48 7.65
N PHE A 741 35.30 -10.71 6.65
CA PHE A 741 34.87 -11.40 5.42
C PHE A 741 34.50 -12.86 5.68
N ARG A 742 35.23 -13.55 6.57
CA ARG A 742 34.90 -14.92 6.98
C ARG A 742 33.53 -15.02 7.68
N LEU A 743 33.18 -14.03 8.51
CA LEU A 743 31.91 -14.00 9.25
C LEU A 743 30.75 -13.43 8.43
N SER A 744 31.05 -12.60 7.42
CA SER A 744 30.03 -11.99 6.54
C SER A 744 29.66 -12.90 5.37
N ALA A 745 30.58 -13.77 4.93
CA ALA A 745 30.29 -14.77 3.92
C ALA A 745 29.32 -15.83 4.48
N LEU A 746 28.23 -16.06 3.75
CA LEU A 746 27.23 -17.05 4.11
C LEU A 746 27.55 -18.40 3.45
N PRO A 747 27.41 -19.53 4.16
CA PRO A 747 27.52 -20.85 3.54
C PRO A 747 26.32 -21.10 2.62
N GLU A 748 26.52 -21.94 1.60
CA GLU A 748 25.43 -22.44 0.74
C GLU A 748 24.69 -23.63 1.35
#